data_AF-A0A356TV14-F1
#
_entry.id   AF-A0A356TV14-F1
#
_cell.length_a   1.000
_cell.length_b   1.000
_cell.length_c   1.000
_cell.angle_alpha   90.00
_cell.angle_beta   90.00
_cell.angle_gamma   90.00
#
_symmetry.space_group_name_H-M   'P 1'
#
loop_
_entity.id
_entity.type
_entity.pdbx_description
1 polymer ?
#
loop_
_entity_poly.entity_id
_entity_poly.type
_entity_poly.pdbx_seq_one_letter_code
_entity_poly.pdbx_strand_id
1 'polypeptide(L)'
;MGGNMNKALLFALAGLLAGLLVGPLASSRASAQDVSDPDIRNVRPVVMLLVDTSGSMERMSGGSDARLPMCAGSPAGRNERNRWSQMVEALTGTWSDADYYCDAVPRNTASFSGAPDYNYYLPYHRPPLLTPQNTDGILDVYRDRIKFGLMTFDATYTFSDSHPLLVPRTTFMSRIVDNGLARGGYSYGNPQPLTYPGCRTTFMVDSGARNDRAPAGRLISVGTDATDPALINQMIQTQLRDVRPFGGTPTASLLDDFRYYVDNHPDVTAADPFSACRPRFALLLTDGQPDEDFRDSRFNCAASGGCPYDLSREIASDLCRYSSSSGECTGDVDGVFVVAFDVSDPAALAELDDVADMGGTGAALRASNRAELVRRIADVLDRAAPGNTTRSTPAFVTGGSTFSGSGVPAQYQFNAGFRVGDSDTPWTGVLERTAFVCNASLSPEPEPPASRVRFDEELNTRATPRRLLTVVTPDPSDINGNLVGTDASAVPLGATSLAGTVRDQTLRDFDASIAPEYFGIATGSPSSRRTRRDQIVSWIHGTTDDRRDARMGDIYHSSPVAVGPPRVDIADESYNLFRRREEVANRPTVVYVGTNDGILHAFVAEDFTDPSTGTFYPAGFELWGFVPPILLDQLESATTSHQVMLDGTPVIKDIFYQRQPSDAPNGDIYHTVLVMGFRAGAPGYFAMDITDPTDPQFLWQFVGEPESRGRGRSTTPMGLSYGTPAIGQVLVDVGGTLQERAVALLPGGAGSVDEDRARTSGPVGCPAQGVGTPPVTRGTTNARSRQRCWTNTGRILTWVDMVTGEIIQSFDERTFNAPLTGGVALFPGDVGTTAERAVLTDADGVMWTVDFSARRPADWE
;
A
#
# COMPACT_ATOMS: atom_id res chain seq x y z
N MET A 1 -57.38 -52.80 -13.83
CA MET A 1 -56.61 -53.34 -14.97
C MET A 1 -56.25 -52.16 -15.88
N GLY A 2 -54.95 -51.96 -16.14
CA GLY A 2 -54.37 -51.05 -17.14
C GLY A 2 -54.41 -49.55 -16.79
N GLY A 3 -53.33 -48.78 -16.85
CA GLY A 3 -51.95 -49.06 -17.25
C GLY A 3 -51.13 -47.74 -17.32
N ASN A 4 -49.95 -47.77 -16.71
CA ASN A 4 -48.64 -47.23 -17.13
C ASN A 4 -48.47 -45.85 -17.82
N MET A 5 -47.64 -45.05 -17.14
CA MET A 5 -46.35 -44.47 -17.57
C MET A 5 -46.27 -43.22 -18.48
N ASN A 6 -45.76 -42.15 -17.84
CA ASN A 6 -44.53 -41.39 -18.13
C ASN A 6 -44.36 -40.53 -19.39
N LYS A 7 -44.20 -39.22 -19.08
CA LYS A 7 -43.13 -38.27 -19.45
C LYS A 7 -43.03 -37.71 -20.89
N ALA A 8 -42.83 -36.39 -20.91
CA ALA A 8 -42.16 -35.55 -21.90
C ALA A 8 -42.97 -35.05 -23.11
N LEU A 9 -43.52 -33.83 -23.01
CA LEU A 9 -43.45 -32.73 -24.01
C LEU A 9 -44.48 -31.65 -23.64
N LEU A 10 -44.08 -30.61 -22.90
CA LEU A 10 -44.82 -29.34 -22.79
C LEU A 10 -43.95 -28.41 -21.95
N PHE A 11 -42.95 -27.77 -22.57
CA PHE A 11 -42.35 -26.49 -22.18
C PHE A 11 -41.12 -26.23 -23.08
N ALA A 12 -41.37 -26.03 -24.36
CA ALA A 12 -40.46 -25.38 -25.30
C ALA A 12 -41.29 -24.80 -26.45
N LEU A 13 -40.96 -23.59 -26.89
CA LEU A 13 -41.60 -22.76 -27.91
C LEU A 13 -42.88 -22.00 -27.50
N ALA A 14 -42.67 -20.83 -26.89
CA ALA A 14 -43.45 -19.62 -27.19
C ALA A 14 -42.56 -18.39 -26.92
N GLY A 15 -41.53 -18.22 -27.75
CA GLY A 15 -40.80 -16.96 -27.87
C GLY A 15 -41.08 -16.35 -29.24
N LEU A 16 -41.47 -15.08 -29.26
CA LEU A 16 -41.07 -13.99 -30.18
C LEU A 16 -42.19 -12.94 -30.35
N LEU A 17 -41.78 -11.68 -30.22
CA LEU A 17 -42.42 -10.41 -30.63
C LEU A 17 -43.71 -9.96 -29.92
N ALA A 18 -43.58 -8.94 -29.05
CA ALA A 18 -44.00 -7.57 -29.38
C ALA A 18 -43.67 -6.63 -28.21
N GLY A 19 -42.76 -5.69 -28.44
CA GLY A 19 -42.45 -4.60 -27.52
C GLY A 19 -43.30 -3.35 -27.75
N LEU A 20 -43.04 -2.36 -26.88
CA LEU A 20 -43.43 -0.95 -26.89
C LEU A 20 -44.87 -0.59 -26.47
N LEU A 21 -45.02 -0.18 -25.19
CA LEU A 21 -45.78 1.02 -24.77
C LEU A 21 -45.63 1.22 -23.24
N VAL A 22 -44.75 2.13 -22.81
CA VAL A 22 -44.79 2.72 -21.47
C VAL A 22 -44.52 4.22 -21.58
N GLY A 23 -45.56 5.02 -21.32
CA GLY A 23 -45.47 6.45 -21.01
C GLY A 23 -45.45 6.67 -19.49
N PRO A 24 -45.11 7.89 -19.03
CA PRO A 24 -44.38 8.10 -17.78
C PRO A 24 -45.31 8.11 -16.55
N LEU A 25 -44.92 7.39 -15.51
CA LEU A 25 -45.43 7.58 -14.15
C LEU A 25 -44.39 8.38 -13.35
N ALA A 26 -44.86 9.48 -12.78
CA ALA A 26 -44.10 10.43 -12.00
C ALA A 26 -43.43 9.76 -10.80
N SER A 27 -42.12 9.92 -10.70
CA SER A 27 -41.32 9.55 -9.54
C SER A 27 -41.59 10.53 -8.40
N SER A 28 -42.23 10.05 -7.34
CA SER A 28 -42.26 10.74 -6.05
C SER A 28 -40.84 10.82 -5.49
N ARG A 29 -40.39 12.04 -5.15
CA ARG A 29 -39.17 12.31 -4.39
C ARG A 29 -39.19 11.50 -3.09
N ALA A 30 -38.24 10.58 -2.94
CA ALA A 30 -37.83 10.09 -1.63
C ALA A 30 -36.75 11.04 -1.10
N SER A 31 -37.00 11.58 0.09
CA SER A 31 -36.07 12.40 0.85
C SER A 31 -34.82 11.61 1.18
N ALA A 32 -33.66 12.28 1.12
CA ALA A 32 -32.39 11.82 1.64
C ALA A 32 -32.52 11.32 3.09
N GLN A 33 -31.86 10.20 3.38
CA GLN A 33 -31.48 9.76 4.71
C GLN A 33 -29.96 9.65 4.76
N ASP A 34 -29.44 9.98 5.93
CA ASP A 34 -28.06 10.32 6.28
C ASP A 34 -26.94 9.52 5.61
N VAL A 35 -25.95 10.30 5.17
CA VAL A 35 -24.60 9.87 4.78
C VAL A 35 -23.83 9.55 6.06
N SER A 36 -23.81 8.29 6.48
CA SER A 36 -22.88 7.82 7.51
C SER A 36 -22.60 6.32 7.36
N ASP A 37 -22.05 5.89 6.21
CA ASP A 37 -21.29 4.64 6.13
C ASP A 37 -20.56 4.48 4.77
N PRO A 38 -19.21 4.38 4.71
CA PRO A 38 -18.52 4.07 3.47
C PRO A 38 -18.46 2.55 3.23
N ASP A 39 -19.28 2.08 2.28
CA ASP A 39 -19.11 0.78 1.59
C ASP A 39 -17.73 0.76 0.88
N ILE A 40 -17.00 -0.35 1.02
CA ILE A 40 -15.68 -0.65 0.41
C ILE A 40 -15.69 -0.61 -1.15
N ARG A 41 -16.85 -0.37 -1.77
CA ARG A 41 -17.03 -0.19 -3.23
C ARG A 41 -17.19 1.28 -3.67
N ASN A 42 -16.63 2.24 -2.93
CA ASN A 42 -16.84 3.65 -3.23
C ASN A 42 -16.26 4.06 -4.61
N VAL A 43 -17.04 4.83 -5.38
CA VAL A 43 -16.58 5.43 -6.65
C VAL A 43 -15.38 6.32 -6.34
N ARG A 44 -14.18 5.96 -6.83
CA ARG A 44 -12.96 6.71 -6.53
C ARG A 44 -13.12 8.18 -6.96
N PRO A 45 -12.90 9.16 -6.07
CA PRO A 45 -12.93 10.55 -6.46
C PRO A 45 -11.78 10.86 -7.42
N VAL A 46 -12.00 11.90 -8.22
CA VAL A 46 -11.00 12.45 -9.13
C VAL A 46 -10.30 13.60 -8.45
N VAL A 47 -8.97 13.61 -8.49
CA VAL A 47 -8.15 14.75 -8.07
C VAL A 47 -7.27 15.17 -9.24
N MET A 48 -7.51 16.38 -9.76
CA MET A 48 -6.61 16.98 -10.74
C MET A 48 -5.48 17.71 -10.01
N LEU A 49 -4.25 17.25 -10.22
CA LEU A 49 -3.05 17.94 -9.74
C LEU A 49 -2.76 19.12 -10.66
N LEU A 50 -2.88 20.31 -10.12
CA LEU A 50 -2.58 21.58 -10.78
C LEU A 50 -1.23 22.05 -10.29
N VAL A 51 -0.16 21.69 -11.00
CA VAL A 51 1.22 21.82 -10.50
C VAL A 51 1.90 23.04 -11.09
N ASP A 52 2.42 23.89 -10.21
CA ASP A 52 3.22 25.05 -10.56
C ASP A 52 4.55 24.64 -11.20
N THR A 53 4.76 25.11 -12.42
CA THR A 53 6.00 24.93 -13.17
C THR A 53 6.62 26.27 -13.58
N SER A 54 6.39 27.31 -12.79
CA SER A 54 6.96 28.64 -12.96
C SER A 54 8.46 28.63 -12.65
N GLY A 55 9.16 29.69 -13.04
CA GLY A 55 10.60 29.78 -12.76
C GLY A 55 10.94 29.95 -11.27
N SER A 56 10.01 30.35 -10.40
CA SER A 56 10.29 30.44 -8.95
C SER A 56 10.61 29.08 -8.33
N MET A 57 10.03 28.01 -8.89
CA MET A 57 10.29 26.63 -8.46
C MET A 57 11.75 26.19 -8.63
N GLU A 58 12.56 26.92 -9.40
CA GLU A 58 14.01 26.68 -9.52
C GLU A 58 14.79 27.06 -8.26
N ARG A 59 14.19 27.82 -7.33
CA ARG A 59 14.84 28.36 -6.13
C ARG A 59 14.76 27.39 -4.94
N MET A 60 15.65 27.59 -3.97
CA MET A 60 15.65 26.86 -2.70
C MET A 60 14.44 27.22 -1.82
N SER A 61 14.03 26.30 -0.95
CA SER A 61 13.05 26.60 0.11
C SER A 61 13.69 27.21 1.37
N GLY A 62 12.95 28.03 2.13
CA GLY A 62 13.31 28.39 3.52
C GLY A 62 14.22 29.61 3.74
N GLY A 63 14.03 30.74 3.03
CA GLY A 63 14.78 31.97 3.34
C GLY A 63 14.32 33.24 2.59
N SER A 64 14.64 34.42 3.14
CA SER A 64 14.22 35.74 2.62
C SER A 64 14.88 36.16 1.29
N ASP A 65 15.94 35.45 0.87
CA ASP A 65 16.59 35.61 -0.43
C ASP A 65 16.66 34.23 -1.08
N ALA A 66 15.59 33.83 -1.79
CA ALA A 66 15.44 32.52 -2.41
C ALA A 66 16.54 32.27 -3.47
N ARG A 67 17.70 31.78 -3.03
CA ARG A 67 18.88 31.48 -3.86
C ARG A 67 18.65 30.24 -4.73
N LEU A 68 19.51 30.06 -5.73
CA LEU A 68 19.55 28.84 -6.54
C LEU A 68 20.26 27.69 -5.77
N PRO A 69 19.91 26.42 -6.05
CA PRO A 69 20.58 25.25 -5.45
C PRO A 69 22.02 25.11 -5.94
N MET A 70 22.86 24.49 -5.12
CA MET A 70 24.17 24.01 -5.56
C MET A 70 24.02 22.65 -6.24
N CYS A 71 24.60 22.50 -7.43
CA CYS A 71 24.55 21.28 -8.23
C CYS A 71 25.96 20.89 -8.67
N ALA A 72 26.43 19.73 -8.20
CA ALA A 72 27.77 19.23 -8.49
C ALA A 72 27.83 18.33 -9.73
N GLY A 73 26.69 17.92 -10.29
CA GLY A 73 26.59 17.02 -11.44
C GLY A 73 27.06 15.58 -11.17
N SER A 74 27.28 15.23 -9.91
CA SER A 74 27.59 13.86 -9.47
C SER A 74 27.19 13.64 -8.01
N PRO A 75 26.88 12.40 -7.58
CA PRO A 75 26.54 12.10 -6.18
C PRO A 75 27.64 12.42 -5.17
N ALA A 76 28.91 12.37 -5.59
CA ALA A 76 30.06 12.61 -4.71
C ALA A 76 30.25 14.10 -4.32
N GLY A 77 29.48 15.02 -4.89
CA GLY A 77 29.57 16.45 -4.63
C GLY A 77 28.39 17.00 -3.83
N ARG A 78 28.43 18.30 -3.53
CA ARG A 78 27.34 18.99 -2.84
C ARG A 78 26.18 19.24 -3.82
N ASN A 79 25.06 18.56 -3.60
CA ASN A 79 23.82 18.72 -4.36
C ASN A 79 22.68 19.12 -3.44
N GLU A 80 21.89 20.11 -3.83
CA GLU A 80 20.78 20.64 -3.04
C GLU A 80 19.45 20.49 -3.79
N ARG A 81 18.37 20.22 -3.05
CA ARG A 81 17.02 20.08 -3.58
C ARG A 81 16.33 21.44 -3.60
N ASN A 82 16.09 21.98 -4.79
CA ASN A 82 15.22 23.15 -4.95
C ASN A 82 13.75 22.79 -4.72
N ARG A 83 12.87 23.80 -4.74
CA ARG A 83 11.43 23.63 -4.55
C ARG A 83 10.84 22.63 -5.56
N TRP A 84 11.24 22.71 -6.83
CA TRP A 84 10.82 21.73 -7.85
C TRP A 84 11.20 20.29 -7.50
N SER A 85 12.45 20.05 -7.09
CA SER A 85 12.91 18.71 -6.74
C SER A 85 12.17 18.16 -5.52
N GLN A 86 11.88 19.02 -4.52
CA GLN A 86 11.08 18.63 -3.36
C GLN A 86 9.63 18.30 -3.73
N MET A 87 9.02 19.05 -4.66
CA MET A 87 7.69 18.76 -5.20
C MET A 87 7.65 17.42 -5.93
N VAL A 88 8.64 17.17 -6.80
CA VAL A 88 8.77 15.89 -7.51
C VAL A 88 8.94 14.74 -6.51
N GLU A 89 9.83 14.86 -5.52
CA GLU A 89 10.00 13.80 -4.51
C GLU A 89 8.77 13.60 -3.60
N ALA A 90 7.95 14.62 -3.40
CA ALA A 90 6.69 14.48 -2.66
C ALA A 90 5.67 13.67 -3.47
N LEU A 91 5.55 13.93 -4.77
CA LEU A 91 4.55 13.29 -5.62
C LEU A 91 4.99 11.92 -6.14
N THR A 92 6.27 11.76 -6.50
CA THR A 92 6.77 10.61 -7.28
C THR A 92 7.75 9.71 -6.52
N GLY A 93 8.12 10.07 -5.29
CA GLY A 93 8.98 9.26 -4.41
C GLY A 93 10.37 9.85 -4.17
N THR A 94 11.05 9.43 -3.11
CA THR A 94 12.37 9.95 -2.71
C THR A 94 13.51 9.39 -3.54
N TRP A 95 14.53 10.22 -3.79
CA TRP A 95 15.87 9.70 -4.06
C TRP A 95 16.61 9.48 -2.75
N SER A 96 17.36 8.38 -2.66
CA SER A 96 18.35 8.18 -1.59
C SER A 96 19.30 9.38 -1.51
N ASP A 97 19.56 9.87 -0.29
CA ASP A 97 20.47 11.00 -0.08
C ASP A 97 21.89 10.72 -0.56
N ALA A 98 22.32 9.46 -0.55
CA ALA A 98 23.63 9.05 -1.06
C ALA A 98 23.72 9.11 -2.59
N ASP A 99 22.58 9.03 -3.28
CA ASP A 99 22.50 8.87 -4.73
C ASP A 99 21.93 10.11 -5.44
N TYR A 100 21.37 11.05 -4.69
CA TYR A 100 20.82 12.30 -5.23
C TYR A 100 21.94 13.22 -5.76
N TYR A 101 21.74 13.72 -6.98
CA TYR A 101 22.55 14.77 -7.57
C TYR A 101 21.71 15.68 -8.47
N CYS A 102 22.23 16.85 -8.82
CA CYS A 102 21.59 17.70 -9.81
C CYS A 102 22.61 18.32 -10.76
N ASP A 103 22.16 18.71 -11.95
CA ASP A 103 22.91 19.47 -12.94
C ASP A 103 22.32 20.88 -13.09
N ALA A 104 23.14 21.92 -12.99
CA ALA A 104 22.73 23.28 -13.35
C ALA A 104 22.94 23.50 -14.86
N VAL A 105 21.88 23.32 -15.66
CA VAL A 105 21.95 23.34 -17.13
C VAL A 105 21.60 24.74 -17.66
N PRO A 106 22.53 25.44 -18.35
CA PRO A 106 22.23 26.75 -18.94
C PRO A 106 21.33 26.62 -20.18
N ARG A 107 20.31 27.48 -20.23
CA ARG A 107 19.23 27.46 -21.26
C ARG A 107 19.56 28.25 -22.54
N ASN A 108 20.82 28.65 -22.73
CA ASN A 108 21.30 29.43 -23.88
C ASN A 108 22.12 28.60 -24.90
N THR A 109 22.13 27.28 -24.75
CA THR A 109 22.89 26.35 -25.61
C THR A 109 22.06 25.88 -26.81
N ALA A 110 22.72 25.28 -27.81
CA ALA A 110 22.05 24.76 -29.01
C ALA A 110 20.96 23.73 -28.70
N SER A 111 21.11 22.96 -27.61
CA SER A 111 20.13 21.96 -27.15
C SER A 111 18.78 22.55 -26.73
N PHE A 112 18.73 23.85 -26.44
CA PHE A 112 17.50 24.58 -26.10
C PHE A 112 16.97 25.40 -27.27
N SER A 113 17.66 25.41 -28.42
CA SER A 113 17.14 26.05 -29.62
C SER A 113 15.83 25.40 -30.04
N GLY A 114 14.77 26.18 -30.19
CA GLY A 114 13.41 25.67 -30.46
C GLY A 114 12.57 25.43 -29.21
N ALA A 115 13.14 25.42 -28.00
CA ALA A 115 12.41 25.17 -26.76
C ALA A 115 11.72 26.43 -26.21
N PRO A 116 10.60 26.30 -25.48
CA PRO A 116 9.88 27.44 -24.91
C PRO A 116 10.70 28.20 -23.86
N ASP A 117 11.59 27.53 -23.15
CA ASP A 117 12.46 28.09 -22.11
C ASP A 117 13.83 28.57 -22.64
N TYR A 118 14.01 28.67 -23.96
CA TYR A 118 15.27 29.13 -24.55
C TYR A 118 15.61 30.56 -24.11
N ASN A 119 16.84 30.77 -23.67
CA ASN A 119 17.32 32.03 -23.07
C ASN A 119 16.58 32.48 -21.81
N TYR A 120 15.79 31.61 -21.17
CA TYR A 120 15.27 31.91 -19.83
C TYR A 120 16.44 32.11 -18.86
N TYR A 121 16.34 33.13 -18.01
CA TYR A 121 17.48 33.68 -17.28
C TYR A 121 17.97 32.80 -16.12
N LEU A 122 17.11 31.93 -15.58
CA LEU A 122 17.51 30.92 -14.61
C LEU A 122 18.03 29.68 -15.35
N PRO A 123 19.07 29.00 -14.84
CA PRO A 123 19.43 27.66 -15.31
C PRO A 123 18.36 26.63 -14.89
N TYR A 124 18.28 25.52 -15.62
CA TYR A 124 17.47 24.37 -15.24
C TYR A 124 18.25 23.49 -14.29
N HIS A 125 17.80 23.35 -13.04
CA HIS A 125 18.42 22.43 -12.08
C HIS A 125 17.81 21.05 -12.23
N ARG A 126 18.41 20.25 -13.12
CA ARG A 126 17.91 18.94 -13.51
C ARG A 126 18.15 17.91 -12.40
N PRO A 127 17.11 17.23 -11.89
CA PRO A 127 17.27 16.11 -10.96
C PRO A 127 17.85 14.86 -11.65
N PRO A 128 18.19 13.78 -10.91
CA PRO A 128 18.78 12.58 -11.49
C PRO A 128 17.89 11.93 -12.56
N LEU A 129 18.46 11.57 -13.72
CA LEU A 129 17.71 10.99 -14.83
C LEU A 129 17.50 9.47 -14.74
N LEU A 130 18.49 8.75 -14.21
CA LEU A 130 18.52 7.28 -14.19
C LEU A 130 18.54 6.69 -12.78
N THR A 131 18.53 7.54 -11.75
CA THR A 131 18.51 7.08 -10.35
C THR A 131 17.08 6.71 -9.98
N PRO A 132 16.81 5.46 -9.57
CA PRO A 132 15.49 5.04 -9.12
C PRO A 132 15.01 5.88 -7.93
N GLN A 133 13.71 6.17 -7.90
CA GLN A 133 13.04 6.70 -6.71
C GLN A 133 12.49 5.53 -5.89
N ASN A 134 12.41 5.72 -4.58
CA ASN A 134 11.66 4.84 -3.69
C ASN A 134 10.16 4.94 -4.02
N THR A 135 9.41 3.87 -3.76
CA THR A 135 7.95 3.83 -3.97
C THR A 135 7.20 4.39 -2.77
N ASP A 136 7.55 5.61 -2.36
CA ASP A 136 7.03 6.33 -1.19
C ASP A 136 6.39 7.68 -1.56
N GLY A 137 6.15 7.93 -2.85
CA GLY A 137 5.48 9.14 -3.34
C GLY A 137 3.97 9.12 -3.11
N ILE A 138 3.35 10.30 -3.03
CA ILE A 138 1.89 10.45 -2.87
C ILE A 138 1.11 9.63 -3.91
N LEU A 139 1.57 9.64 -5.17
CA LEU A 139 0.90 8.90 -6.24
C LEU A 139 0.92 7.39 -6.03
N ASP A 140 1.94 6.86 -5.35
CA ASP A 140 2.04 5.42 -5.06
C ASP A 140 1.19 5.04 -3.83
N VAL A 141 1.19 5.91 -2.81
CA VAL A 141 0.45 5.71 -1.57
C VAL A 141 -1.06 5.77 -1.80
N TYR A 142 -1.55 6.72 -2.60
CA TYR A 142 -2.98 6.97 -2.82
C TYR A 142 -3.56 6.31 -4.08
N ARG A 143 -2.78 5.50 -4.80
CA ARG A 143 -3.17 4.89 -6.09
C ARG A 143 -4.49 4.11 -6.06
N ASP A 144 -4.83 3.53 -4.91
CA ASP A 144 -6.02 2.69 -4.74
C ASP A 144 -7.26 3.50 -4.32
N ARG A 145 -7.08 4.77 -3.92
CA ARG A 145 -8.13 5.66 -3.41
C ARG A 145 -8.54 6.74 -4.40
N ILE A 146 -7.59 7.28 -5.16
CA ILE A 146 -7.77 8.47 -5.99
C ILE A 146 -7.51 8.16 -7.46
N LYS A 147 -8.32 8.73 -8.36
CA LYS A 147 -7.97 8.86 -9.77
C LYS A 147 -7.28 10.20 -9.99
N PHE A 148 -5.97 10.17 -10.20
CA PHE A 148 -5.19 11.38 -10.43
C PHE A 148 -5.21 11.81 -11.89
N GLY A 149 -5.26 13.12 -12.10
CA GLY A 149 -4.86 13.78 -13.35
C GLY A 149 -3.74 14.77 -13.09
N LEU A 150 -3.11 15.26 -14.15
CA LEU A 150 -2.06 16.28 -14.08
C LEU A 150 -2.32 17.39 -15.10
N MET A 151 -2.20 18.63 -14.64
CA MET A 151 -2.02 19.83 -15.46
C MET A 151 -0.82 20.62 -14.95
N THR A 152 -0.07 21.21 -15.88
CA THR A 152 1.07 22.09 -15.57
C THR A 152 1.00 23.35 -16.42
N PHE A 153 1.67 24.43 -16.00
CA PHE A 153 1.57 25.74 -16.66
C PHE A 153 2.12 25.76 -18.10
N ASP A 154 1.36 26.32 -19.03
CA ASP A 154 1.88 26.89 -20.28
C ASP A 154 2.12 28.39 -20.10
N ALA A 155 3.38 28.74 -19.82
CA ALA A 155 3.81 30.11 -19.58
C ALA A 155 4.19 30.88 -20.87
N THR A 156 3.79 30.39 -22.06
CA THR A 156 4.11 31.04 -23.34
C THR A 156 2.84 31.54 -24.01
N TYR A 157 2.59 32.86 -23.96
CA TYR A 157 1.31 33.45 -24.42
C TYR A 157 0.98 33.29 -25.90
N THR A 158 2.00 33.21 -26.77
CA THR A 158 1.83 33.12 -28.22
C THR A 158 2.99 32.38 -28.90
N PHE A 159 2.84 32.08 -30.19
CA PHE A 159 3.84 31.42 -31.04
C PHE A 159 5.06 32.28 -31.47
N SER A 160 5.10 33.59 -31.17
CA SER A 160 6.15 34.51 -31.67
C SER A 160 7.46 34.41 -30.88
N ASP A 161 8.59 34.37 -31.59
CA ASP A 161 9.96 34.30 -31.06
C ASP A 161 10.66 35.68 -30.95
N SER A 162 10.00 36.73 -31.43
CA SER A 162 10.55 38.09 -31.47
C SER A 162 9.59 39.07 -30.81
N HIS A 163 10.16 39.99 -30.04
CA HIS A 163 9.40 41.10 -29.45
C HIS A 163 8.70 41.91 -30.55
N PRO A 164 7.41 42.27 -30.38
CA PRO A 164 6.60 42.09 -29.17
C PRO A 164 6.07 40.66 -28.97
N LEU A 165 6.04 40.20 -27.71
CA LEU A 165 5.58 38.87 -27.28
C LEU A 165 4.09 38.57 -27.55
N LEU A 166 3.33 39.56 -28.02
CA LEU A 166 1.90 39.45 -28.31
C LEU A 166 1.61 39.63 -29.80
N VAL A 167 0.74 38.76 -30.30
CA VAL A 167 0.35 38.72 -31.70
C VAL A 167 -1.04 39.33 -31.86
N PRO A 168 -1.25 40.29 -32.80
CA PRO A 168 -2.58 40.83 -33.08
C PRO A 168 -3.58 39.73 -33.44
N ARG A 169 -4.85 39.88 -33.03
CA ARG A 169 -5.90 38.87 -33.23
C ARG A 169 -6.05 38.41 -34.67
N THR A 170 -5.96 39.32 -35.63
CA THR A 170 -6.04 38.97 -37.07
C THR A 170 -4.90 38.03 -37.49
N THR A 171 -3.68 38.32 -37.03
CA THR A 171 -2.50 37.49 -37.32
C THR A 171 -2.60 36.14 -36.61
N PHE A 172 -2.96 36.13 -35.33
CA PHE A 172 -3.11 34.91 -34.53
C PHE A 172 -4.15 33.96 -35.14
N MET A 173 -5.34 34.48 -35.49
CA MET A 173 -6.40 33.68 -36.11
C MET A 173 -6.03 33.16 -37.49
N SER A 174 -5.21 33.90 -38.26
CA SER A 174 -4.74 33.46 -39.58
C SER A 174 -3.67 32.36 -39.53
N ARG A 175 -3.07 32.12 -38.35
CA ARG A 175 -1.95 31.20 -38.12
C ARG A 175 -2.21 30.26 -36.95
N ILE A 176 -3.47 29.91 -36.70
CA ILE A 176 -3.86 29.11 -35.54
C ILE A 176 -3.19 27.72 -35.52
N VAL A 177 -2.81 27.18 -36.68
CA VAL A 177 -2.06 25.91 -36.79
C VAL A 177 -0.61 26.07 -36.33
N ASP A 178 0.00 27.24 -36.54
CA ASP A 178 1.36 27.54 -36.08
C ASP A 178 1.40 27.56 -34.54
N ASN A 179 0.30 27.93 -33.87
CA ASN A 179 0.19 27.88 -32.41
C ASN A 179 0.37 26.46 -31.88
N GLY A 180 -0.31 25.47 -32.47
CA GLY A 180 -0.27 24.08 -32.00
C GLY A 180 1.04 23.33 -32.28
N LEU A 181 2.01 23.96 -32.96
CA LEU A 181 3.31 23.37 -33.32
C LEU A 181 4.51 24.24 -32.90
N ALA A 182 4.28 25.49 -32.48
CA ALA A 182 5.31 26.43 -32.06
C ALA A 182 5.51 26.44 -30.54
N ARG A 183 6.39 27.31 -30.04
CA ARG A 183 6.81 27.37 -28.63
C ARG A 183 5.70 27.75 -27.64
N GLY A 184 4.55 28.26 -28.08
CA GLY A 184 3.49 28.77 -27.20
C GLY A 184 2.08 28.59 -27.76
N GLY A 185 1.66 27.33 -27.88
CA GLY A 185 0.26 26.96 -28.14
C GLY A 185 0.00 25.54 -27.68
N TYR A 186 0.58 25.21 -26.54
CA TYR A 186 0.22 23.99 -25.83
C TYR A 186 -0.88 24.28 -24.81
N SER A 187 -1.52 25.44 -24.73
CA SER A 187 -2.65 25.59 -23.82
C SER A 187 -3.79 24.63 -24.19
N TYR A 188 -4.52 24.17 -23.17
CA TYR A 188 -5.60 23.20 -23.32
C TYR A 188 -6.94 23.90 -23.61
N GLY A 189 -7.15 25.07 -23.03
CA GLY A 189 -8.35 25.88 -23.26
C GLY A 189 -8.32 26.66 -24.57
N ASN A 190 -9.27 27.59 -24.68
CA ASN A 190 -9.41 28.43 -25.87
C ASN A 190 -8.58 29.72 -25.72
N PRO A 191 -7.97 30.21 -26.81
CA PRO A 191 -7.22 31.45 -26.78
C PRO A 191 -8.14 32.64 -26.49
N GLN A 192 -7.70 33.56 -25.63
CA GLN A 192 -8.47 34.69 -25.12
C GLN A 192 -8.04 36.03 -25.72
N PRO A 193 -8.97 36.97 -25.94
CA PRO A 193 -8.65 38.31 -26.43
C PRO A 193 -8.09 39.19 -25.30
N LEU A 194 -7.04 39.95 -25.61
CA LEU A 194 -6.45 40.95 -24.72
C LEU A 194 -6.49 42.33 -25.38
N THR A 195 -7.05 43.33 -24.68
CA THR A 195 -7.06 44.73 -25.14
C THR A 195 -6.45 45.65 -24.08
N TYR A 196 -5.61 46.58 -24.53
CA TYR A 196 -4.97 47.56 -23.64
C TYR A 196 -5.77 48.87 -23.58
N PRO A 197 -5.73 49.60 -22.44
CA PRO A 197 -6.35 50.92 -22.33
C PRO A 197 -5.86 51.89 -23.41
N GLY A 198 -6.79 52.41 -24.21
CA GLY A 198 -6.50 53.38 -25.28
C GLY A 198 -5.95 52.79 -26.59
N CYS A 199 -5.75 51.47 -26.68
CA CYS A 199 -5.30 50.80 -27.90
C CYS A 199 -6.49 50.33 -28.76
N ARG A 200 -6.35 50.42 -30.09
CA ARG A 200 -7.35 49.91 -31.06
C ARG A 200 -7.09 48.46 -31.50
N THR A 201 -5.92 47.93 -31.19
CA THR A 201 -5.50 46.58 -31.57
C THR A 201 -5.83 45.62 -30.44
N THR A 202 -6.63 44.60 -30.74
CA THR A 202 -6.83 43.44 -29.86
C THR A 202 -5.79 42.37 -30.17
N PHE A 203 -5.15 41.86 -29.13
CA PHE A 203 -4.20 40.75 -29.18
C PHE A 203 -4.89 39.45 -28.76
N MET A 204 -4.26 38.32 -29.00
CA MET A 204 -4.70 37.03 -28.48
C MET A 204 -3.61 36.46 -27.58
N VAL A 205 -4.02 35.84 -26.48
CA VAL A 205 -3.15 35.11 -25.55
C VAL A 205 -3.70 33.71 -25.35
N ASP A 206 -2.80 32.76 -25.15
CA ASP A 206 -3.13 31.35 -24.95
C ASP A 206 -2.20 30.80 -23.86
N SER A 207 -2.34 31.35 -22.65
CA SER A 207 -1.71 30.83 -21.43
C SER A 207 -2.70 29.95 -20.67
N GLY A 208 -2.22 28.97 -19.92
CA GLY A 208 -3.09 28.07 -19.16
C GLY A 208 -2.42 26.75 -18.81
N ALA A 209 -3.11 25.64 -19.06
CA ALA A 209 -2.59 24.30 -18.84
C ALA A 209 -1.98 23.73 -20.12
N ARG A 210 -0.78 23.16 -20.06
CA ARG A 210 -0.22 22.39 -21.19
C ARG A 210 -1.16 21.24 -21.57
N ASN A 211 -1.43 21.07 -22.86
CA ASN A 211 -2.32 20.09 -23.46
C ASN A 211 -1.58 18.76 -23.68
N ASP A 212 -2.29 17.76 -24.19
CA ASP A 212 -1.82 16.38 -24.39
C ASP A 212 -0.67 16.24 -25.40
N ARG A 213 -0.42 17.25 -26.23
CA ARG A 213 0.63 17.27 -27.25
C ARG A 213 1.95 17.90 -26.77
N ALA A 214 1.96 18.51 -25.58
CA ALA A 214 3.18 19.13 -25.08
C ALA A 214 4.31 18.10 -24.94
N PRO A 215 5.55 18.44 -25.32
CA PRO A 215 6.67 17.50 -25.28
C PRO A 215 7.10 17.14 -23.85
N ALA A 216 6.78 17.97 -22.86
CA ALA A 216 6.99 17.74 -21.44
C ALA A 216 5.89 18.44 -20.63
N GLY A 217 5.52 17.86 -19.49
CA GLY A 217 4.48 18.44 -18.62
C GLY A 217 3.09 18.44 -19.23
N ARG A 218 2.84 17.63 -20.27
CA ARG A 218 1.55 17.55 -20.92
C ARG A 218 0.44 17.17 -19.94
N LEU A 219 -0.78 17.59 -20.27
CA LEU A 219 -1.98 17.14 -19.59
C LEU A 219 -2.04 15.60 -19.59
N ILE A 220 -2.20 15.04 -18.39
CA ILE A 220 -2.53 13.63 -18.20
C ILE A 220 -3.94 13.60 -17.62
N SER A 221 -4.91 13.15 -18.42
CA SER A 221 -6.27 12.98 -17.94
C SER A 221 -6.38 11.79 -16.98
N VAL A 222 -7.45 11.79 -16.18
CA VAL A 222 -7.72 10.81 -15.12
C VAL A 222 -8.04 9.40 -15.65
N GLY A 223 -8.26 9.28 -16.96
CA GLY A 223 -8.60 8.03 -17.63
C GLY A 223 -10.03 7.56 -17.36
N THR A 224 -10.51 6.66 -18.21
CA THR A 224 -11.77 5.94 -18.00
C THR A 224 -11.66 4.95 -16.84
N ASP A 225 -12.77 4.40 -16.35
CA ASP A 225 -12.73 3.35 -15.31
C ASP A 225 -12.18 2.00 -15.80
N ALA A 226 -12.01 1.81 -17.11
CA ALA A 226 -11.31 0.66 -17.66
C ALA A 226 -9.78 0.83 -17.64
N THR A 227 -9.29 2.05 -17.40
CA THR A 227 -7.86 2.37 -17.42
C THR A 227 -7.23 2.03 -16.07
N ASP A 228 -6.10 1.32 -16.08
CA ASP A 228 -5.33 1.03 -14.86
C ASP A 228 -4.78 2.33 -14.23
N PRO A 229 -5.18 2.68 -13.00
CA PRO A 229 -4.69 3.88 -12.31
C PRO A 229 -3.17 3.86 -12.08
N ALA A 230 -2.55 2.69 -11.95
CA ALA A 230 -1.10 2.59 -11.82
C ALA A 230 -0.38 3.09 -13.09
N LEU A 231 -0.97 2.84 -14.27
CA LEU A 231 -0.42 3.33 -15.54
C LEU A 231 -0.53 4.86 -15.65
N ILE A 232 -1.68 5.42 -15.25
CA ILE A 232 -1.86 6.88 -15.21
C ILE A 232 -0.87 7.53 -14.23
N ASN A 233 -0.72 6.98 -13.04
CA ASN A 233 0.23 7.48 -12.05
C ASN A 233 1.67 7.40 -12.58
N GLN A 234 2.05 6.29 -13.24
CA GLN A 234 3.36 6.17 -13.88
C GLN A 234 3.57 7.22 -14.99
N MET A 235 2.54 7.53 -15.77
CA MET A 235 2.58 8.60 -16.78
C MET A 235 2.77 9.98 -16.14
N ILE A 236 2.03 10.29 -15.07
CA ILE A 236 2.15 11.53 -14.29
C ILE A 236 3.58 11.67 -13.73
N GLN A 237 4.08 10.63 -13.07
CA GLN A 237 5.43 10.62 -12.49
C GLN A 237 6.50 10.87 -13.57
N THR A 238 6.32 10.30 -14.76
CA THR A 238 7.23 10.51 -15.89
C THR A 238 7.20 11.96 -16.35
N GLN A 239 6.01 12.55 -16.53
CA GLN A 239 5.88 13.96 -16.92
C GLN A 239 6.47 14.93 -15.89
N LEU A 240 6.25 14.69 -14.60
CA LEU A 240 6.81 15.54 -13.54
C LEU A 240 8.34 15.50 -13.51
N ARG A 241 8.98 14.38 -13.88
CA ARG A 241 10.44 14.32 -13.98
C ARG A 241 11.00 15.03 -15.21
N ASP A 242 10.23 15.08 -16.30
CA ASP A 242 10.65 15.67 -17.58
C ASP A 242 10.40 17.19 -17.68
N VAL A 243 9.54 17.73 -16.82
CA VAL A 243 9.21 19.16 -16.80
C VAL A 243 10.42 20.01 -16.41
N ARG A 244 10.51 21.16 -17.06
CA ARG A 244 11.49 22.22 -16.77
C ARG A 244 10.71 23.45 -16.30
N PRO A 245 10.88 23.90 -15.04
CA PRO A 245 10.16 25.08 -14.56
C PRO A 245 10.67 26.39 -15.19
N PHE A 246 9.78 27.22 -15.72
CA PHE A 246 10.09 28.52 -16.32
C PHE A 246 8.84 29.42 -16.41
N GLY A 247 9.05 30.71 -16.67
CA GLY A 247 7.95 31.68 -16.84
C GLY A 247 7.33 32.13 -15.52
N GLY A 248 6.14 32.75 -15.59
CA GLY A 248 5.35 33.12 -14.43
C GLY A 248 4.45 31.99 -13.91
N THR A 249 3.52 32.37 -13.05
CA THR A 249 2.54 31.58 -12.29
C THR A 249 1.12 31.94 -12.77
N PRO A 250 0.70 31.53 -13.98
CA PRO A 250 -0.55 31.95 -14.62
C PRO A 250 -1.79 31.23 -14.05
N THR A 251 -2.00 31.31 -12.73
CA THR A 251 -3.02 30.58 -11.95
C THR A 251 -4.43 30.79 -12.48
N ALA A 252 -4.81 32.03 -12.82
CA ALA A 252 -6.15 32.33 -13.35
C ALA A 252 -6.43 31.56 -14.65
N SER A 253 -5.48 31.59 -15.59
CA SER A 253 -5.65 30.91 -16.88
C SER A 253 -5.57 29.38 -16.75
N LEU A 254 -4.76 28.85 -15.81
CA LEU A 254 -4.76 27.43 -15.49
C LEU A 254 -6.12 26.98 -14.95
N LEU A 255 -6.71 27.73 -14.02
CA LEU A 255 -8.02 27.40 -13.46
C LEU A 255 -9.13 27.49 -14.52
N ASP A 256 -9.02 28.43 -15.46
CA ASP A 256 -9.93 28.52 -16.62
C ASP A 256 -9.81 27.29 -17.54
N ASP A 257 -8.59 26.85 -17.84
CA ASP A 257 -8.34 25.63 -18.62
C ASP A 257 -8.80 24.37 -17.89
N PHE A 258 -8.68 24.33 -16.55
CA PHE A 258 -9.22 23.26 -15.74
C PHE A 258 -10.76 23.23 -15.77
N ARG A 259 -11.42 24.40 -15.68
CA ARG A 259 -12.87 24.52 -15.88
C ARG A 259 -13.28 23.98 -17.25
N TYR A 260 -12.57 24.40 -18.30
CA TYR A 260 -12.80 23.90 -19.65
C TYR A 260 -12.62 22.38 -19.76
N TYR A 261 -11.62 21.80 -19.07
CA TYR A 261 -11.44 20.35 -19.01
C TYR A 261 -12.59 19.62 -18.34
N VAL A 262 -13.07 20.10 -17.18
CA VAL A 262 -14.18 19.50 -16.45
C VAL A 262 -15.44 19.48 -17.32
N ASP A 263 -15.66 20.55 -18.08
CA ASP A 263 -16.84 20.70 -18.95
C ASP A 263 -16.78 19.89 -20.25
N ASN A 264 -15.59 19.60 -20.77
CA ASN A 264 -15.46 19.13 -22.16
C ASN A 264 -14.68 17.81 -22.33
N HIS A 265 -13.81 17.41 -21.40
CA HIS A 265 -12.98 16.24 -21.63
C HIS A 265 -13.79 14.93 -21.44
N PRO A 266 -13.73 13.96 -22.38
CA PRO A 266 -14.52 12.73 -22.31
C PRO A 266 -14.37 11.96 -20.99
N ASP A 267 -13.14 11.84 -20.48
CA ASP A 267 -12.82 11.07 -19.26
C ASP A 267 -13.49 11.59 -17.97
N VAL A 268 -14.04 12.80 -17.97
CA VAL A 268 -14.79 13.37 -16.83
C VAL A 268 -16.24 13.71 -17.18
N THR A 269 -16.64 13.54 -18.44
CA THR A 269 -17.98 13.80 -18.96
C THR A 269 -18.61 12.49 -19.48
N ALA A 270 -18.63 12.28 -20.80
CA ALA A 270 -19.37 11.22 -21.47
C ALA A 270 -18.77 9.81 -21.29
N ALA A 271 -17.46 9.69 -21.01
CA ALA A 271 -16.78 8.42 -20.81
C ALA A 271 -16.66 8.00 -19.33
N ASP A 272 -17.04 8.88 -18.39
CA ASP A 272 -17.15 8.52 -16.96
C ASP A 272 -18.57 8.04 -16.66
N PRO A 273 -18.77 6.72 -16.41
CA PRO A 273 -20.09 6.19 -16.09
C PRO A 273 -20.65 6.72 -14.77
N PHE A 274 -19.80 7.31 -13.92
CA PHE A 274 -20.18 7.90 -12.64
C PHE A 274 -20.10 9.44 -12.66
N SER A 275 -20.03 10.08 -13.83
CA SER A 275 -19.88 11.54 -13.96
C SER A 275 -20.95 12.36 -13.21
N ALA A 276 -22.13 11.79 -12.94
CA ALA A 276 -23.20 12.45 -12.21
C ALA A 276 -23.02 12.44 -10.66
N CYS A 277 -22.19 11.54 -10.13
CA CYS A 277 -22.06 11.34 -8.67
C CYS A 277 -20.62 11.14 -8.18
N ARG A 278 -19.62 11.13 -9.08
CA ARG A 278 -18.21 11.04 -8.71
C ARG A 278 -17.75 12.38 -8.15
N PRO A 279 -17.18 12.41 -6.92
CA PRO A 279 -16.59 13.64 -6.42
C PRO A 279 -15.34 14.04 -7.22
N ARG A 280 -15.22 15.32 -7.53
CA ARG A 280 -14.12 15.92 -8.31
C ARG A 280 -13.46 17.02 -7.51
N PHE A 281 -12.15 17.00 -7.43
CA PHE A 281 -11.37 18.01 -6.71
C PHE A 281 -10.22 18.54 -7.57
N ALA A 282 -9.87 19.80 -7.34
CA ALA A 282 -8.64 20.40 -7.83
C ALA A 282 -7.66 20.57 -6.66
N LEU A 283 -6.39 20.27 -6.90
CA LEU A 283 -5.30 20.52 -5.95
C LEU A 283 -4.24 21.38 -6.62
N LEU A 284 -4.25 22.68 -6.31
CA LEU A 284 -3.24 23.65 -6.73
C LEU A 284 -2.02 23.58 -5.82
N LEU A 285 -0.87 23.24 -6.40
CA LEU A 285 0.42 23.18 -5.72
C LEU A 285 1.31 24.29 -6.29
N THR A 286 1.56 25.35 -5.53
CA THR A 286 2.25 26.55 -6.05
C THR A 286 3.19 27.20 -5.03
N ASP A 287 4.32 27.72 -5.52
CA ASP A 287 5.29 28.49 -4.72
C ASP A 287 5.30 30.00 -5.05
N GLY A 288 4.48 30.38 -6.02
CA GLY A 288 4.47 31.69 -6.64
C GLY A 288 3.26 32.53 -6.25
N GLN A 289 3.42 33.83 -6.39
CA GLN A 289 2.28 34.74 -6.47
C GLN A 289 1.53 34.45 -7.77
N PRO A 290 0.20 34.31 -7.77
CA PRO A 290 -0.58 34.38 -9.00
C PRO A 290 -0.21 35.65 -9.77
N ASP A 291 0.43 35.47 -10.92
CA ASP A 291 0.80 36.56 -11.81
C ASP A 291 0.33 36.22 -13.23
N GLU A 292 0.49 37.15 -14.17
CA GLU A 292 0.04 36.94 -15.57
C GLU A 292 -1.49 36.84 -15.76
N ASP A 293 -2.28 37.43 -14.86
CA ASP A 293 -3.71 37.67 -15.07
C ASP A 293 -4.00 38.94 -15.91
N PHE A 294 -2.93 39.59 -16.38
CA PHE A 294 -2.90 40.81 -17.20
C PHE A 294 -3.48 42.06 -16.53
N ARG A 295 -3.70 42.05 -15.21
CA ARG A 295 -4.18 43.22 -14.44
C ARG A 295 -3.06 44.07 -13.88
N ASP A 296 -1.82 43.56 -13.88
CA ASP A 296 -0.65 44.31 -13.40
C ASP A 296 -0.34 45.56 -14.26
N SER A 297 0.53 46.44 -13.76
CA SER A 297 0.83 47.73 -14.38
C SER A 297 1.43 47.67 -15.80
N ARG A 298 1.95 46.52 -16.22
CA ARG A 298 2.46 46.27 -17.58
C ARG A 298 1.32 46.17 -18.60
N PHE A 299 0.16 45.65 -18.17
CA PHE A 299 -0.98 45.35 -19.05
C PHE A 299 -2.22 46.19 -18.74
N ASN A 300 -2.57 46.33 -17.46
CA ASN A 300 -3.68 47.11 -16.94
C ASN A 300 -5.00 46.84 -17.70
N CYS A 301 -5.28 45.57 -18.01
CA CYS A 301 -6.45 45.19 -18.81
C CYS A 301 -7.76 45.64 -18.16
N ALA A 302 -7.80 45.69 -16.82
CA ALA A 302 -8.99 46.04 -16.04
C ALA A 302 -9.52 47.45 -16.36
N ALA A 303 -8.63 48.42 -16.62
CA ALA A 303 -9.02 49.78 -16.99
C ALA A 303 -9.72 49.86 -18.36
N SER A 304 -9.59 48.83 -19.19
CA SER A 304 -10.24 48.72 -20.51
C SER A 304 -11.45 47.77 -20.54
N GLY A 305 -11.69 47.01 -19.46
CA GLY A 305 -12.72 45.97 -19.40
C GLY A 305 -12.48 44.77 -20.32
N GLY A 306 -11.25 44.60 -20.85
CA GLY A 306 -10.89 43.57 -21.81
C GLY A 306 -9.81 42.60 -21.31
N CYS A 307 -9.93 42.16 -20.05
CA CYS A 307 -9.04 41.14 -19.48
C CYS A 307 -9.34 39.77 -20.09
N PRO A 308 -8.31 38.95 -20.38
CA PRO A 308 -8.49 37.66 -21.04
C PRO A 308 -9.09 36.59 -20.12
N TYR A 309 -8.82 36.66 -18.82
CA TYR A 309 -9.29 35.71 -17.82
C TYR A 309 -9.91 36.44 -16.62
N ASP A 310 -10.91 35.83 -15.98
CA ASP A 310 -11.46 36.27 -14.70
C ASP A 310 -10.42 36.11 -13.57
N LEU A 311 -10.69 36.66 -12.39
CA LEU A 311 -9.75 36.48 -11.26
C LEU A 311 -9.72 35.02 -10.81
N SER A 312 -8.56 34.52 -10.36
CA SER A 312 -8.40 33.14 -9.88
C SER A 312 -9.47 32.72 -8.86
N ARG A 313 -9.80 33.60 -7.91
CA ARG A 313 -10.84 33.37 -6.90
C ARG A 313 -12.27 33.36 -7.46
N GLU A 314 -12.53 34.09 -8.54
CA GLU A 314 -13.84 34.10 -9.22
C GLU A 314 -14.04 32.79 -9.98
N ILE A 315 -12.99 32.31 -10.66
CA ILE A 315 -13.01 31.01 -11.34
C ILE A 315 -13.16 29.87 -10.31
N ALA A 316 -12.46 29.93 -9.18
CA ALA A 316 -12.63 28.95 -8.09
C ALA A 316 -14.06 28.97 -7.50
N SER A 317 -14.64 30.16 -7.34
CA SER A 317 -16.04 30.33 -6.93
C SER A 317 -17.01 29.71 -7.94
N ASP A 318 -16.76 29.87 -9.24
CA ASP A 318 -17.61 29.32 -10.30
C ASP A 318 -17.49 27.80 -10.41
N LEU A 319 -16.29 27.26 -10.19
CA LEU A 319 -16.00 25.83 -10.15
C LEU A 319 -16.72 25.15 -8.98
N CYS A 320 -16.61 25.68 -7.77
CA CYS A 320 -17.22 25.07 -6.58
C CYS A 320 -18.68 25.46 -6.38
N ARG A 321 -19.07 26.71 -6.67
CA ARG A 321 -20.38 27.30 -6.30
C ARG A 321 -20.76 26.96 -4.85
N TYR A 322 -19.89 27.36 -3.92
CA TYR A 322 -20.02 27.00 -2.50
C TYR A 322 -21.35 27.47 -1.90
N SER A 323 -22.06 26.57 -1.25
CA SER A 323 -23.31 26.87 -0.55
C SER A 323 -23.07 26.89 0.95
N SER A 324 -23.12 28.09 1.55
CA SER A 324 -23.00 28.26 3.00
C SER A 324 -24.14 27.62 3.81
N SER A 325 -25.25 27.24 3.15
CA SER A 325 -26.38 26.59 3.81
C SER A 325 -26.21 25.07 3.94
N SER A 326 -25.52 24.43 2.99
CA SER A 326 -25.20 23.00 3.02
C SER A 326 -23.78 22.71 3.51
N GLY A 327 -22.87 23.70 3.44
CA GLY A 327 -21.45 23.50 3.73
C GLY A 327 -20.72 22.75 2.61
N GLU A 328 -21.27 22.73 1.40
CA GLU A 328 -20.79 21.92 0.28
C GLU A 328 -20.75 22.73 -1.02
N CYS A 329 -19.89 22.32 -1.95
CA CYS A 329 -19.86 22.81 -3.32
C CYS A 329 -21.05 22.24 -4.13
N THR A 330 -21.66 23.07 -4.97
CA THR A 330 -22.79 22.69 -5.86
C THR A 330 -22.47 22.87 -7.34
N GLY A 331 -21.22 23.23 -7.63
CA GLY A 331 -20.71 23.50 -8.97
C GLY A 331 -20.19 22.24 -9.68
N ASP A 332 -19.19 22.46 -10.51
CA ASP A 332 -18.63 21.45 -11.40
C ASP A 332 -17.53 20.61 -10.68
N VAL A 333 -17.07 21.08 -9.51
CA VAL A 333 -16.18 20.37 -8.58
C VAL A 333 -16.67 20.47 -7.13
N ASP A 334 -16.28 19.49 -6.32
CA ASP A 334 -16.58 19.37 -4.89
C ASP A 334 -15.58 20.11 -3.99
N GLY A 335 -14.50 20.65 -4.57
CA GLY A 335 -13.58 21.54 -3.87
C GLY A 335 -12.33 21.90 -4.67
N VAL A 336 -11.81 23.11 -4.44
CA VAL A 336 -10.52 23.57 -4.94
C VAL A 336 -9.58 23.79 -3.76
N PHE A 337 -8.62 22.88 -3.58
CA PHE A 337 -7.59 22.95 -2.55
C PHE A 337 -6.36 23.68 -3.07
N VAL A 338 -5.70 24.41 -2.16
CA VAL A 338 -4.46 25.11 -2.45
C VAL A 338 -3.40 24.73 -1.43
N VAL A 339 -2.22 24.33 -1.88
CA VAL A 339 -1.02 24.18 -1.06
C VAL A 339 -0.02 25.26 -1.47
N ALA A 340 0.16 26.24 -0.58
CA ALA A 340 1.13 27.31 -0.73
C ALA A 340 2.50 26.83 -0.23
N PHE A 341 3.40 26.54 -1.17
CA PHE A 341 4.72 25.97 -0.90
C PHE A 341 5.80 27.06 -0.85
N ASP A 342 6.28 27.38 0.35
CA ASP A 342 7.32 28.38 0.59
C ASP A 342 6.99 29.79 0.06
N VAL A 343 5.69 30.13 0.09
CA VAL A 343 5.18 31.46 -0.24
C VAL A 343 5.29 32.35 0.99
N SER A 344 6.14 33.38 0.93
CA SER A 344 6.39 34.32 2.03
C SER A 344 5.73 35.68 1.86
N ASP A 345 5.31 36.04 0.64
CA ASP A 345 4.66 37.32 0.38
C ASP A 345 3.22 37.33 0.93
N PRO A 346 2.88 38.25 1.85
CA PRO A 346 1.54 38.32 2.41
C PRO A 346 0.45 38.58 1.37
N ALA A 347 0.73 39.31 0.30
CA ALA A 347 -0.26 39.59 -0.74
C ALA A 347 -0.55 38.35 -1.58
N ALA A 348 0.49 37.64 -2.03
CA ALA A 348 0.37 36.35 -2.68
C ALA A 348 -0.40 35.32 -1.83
N LEU A 349 -0.07 35.23 -0.54
CA LEU A 349 -0.75 34.32 0.38
C LEU A 349 -2.23 34.66 0.55
N ALA A 350 -2.58 35.93 0.67
CA ALA A 350 -3.97 36.35 0.78
C ALA A 350 -4.77 35.99 -0.49
N GLU A 351 -4.16 36.10 -1.67
CA GLU A 351 -4.81 35.69 -2.92
C GLU A 351 -5.00 34.16 -3.00
N LEU A 352 -4.01 33.38 -2.57
CA LEU A 352 -4.14 31.92 -2.51
C LEU A 352 -5.15 31.46 -1.45
N ASP A 353 -5.24 32.17 -0.32
CA ASP A 353 -6.27 31.96 0.70
C ASP A 353 -7.66 32.27 0.12
N ASP A 354 -7.83 33.38 -0.62
CA ASP A 354 -9.09 33.70 -1.32
C ASP A 354 -9.49 32.60 -2.32
N VAL A 355 -8.54 32.01 -3.05
CA VAL A 355 -8.80 30.92 -4.00
C VAL A 355 -9.31 29.67 -3.27
N ALA A 356 -8.69 29.30 -2.15
CA ALA A 356 -9.12 28.15 -1.35
C ALA A 356 -10.48 28.39 -0.68
N ASP A 357 -10.74 29.59 -0.17
CA ASP A 357 -12.00 29.96 0.50
C ASP A 357 -13.16 29.91 -0.49
N MET A 358 -13.03 30.62 -1.62
CA MET A 358 -14.04 30.63 -2.68
C MET A 358 -14.17 29.26 -3.35
N GLY A 359 -13.11 28.45 -3.31
CA GLY A 359 -13.07 27.05 -3.70
C GLY A 359 -13.72 26.06 -2.72
N GLY A 360 -14.30 26.54 -1.61
CA GLY A 360 -15.00 25.72 -0.61
C GLY A 360 -14.10 24.96 0.37
N THR A 361 -12.79 25.25 0.40
CA THR A 361 -11.81 24.50 1.22
C THR A 361 -11.18 25.31 2.35
N GLY A 362 -11.59 26.58 2.48
CA GLY A 362 -11.23 27.47 3.58
C GLY A 362 -9.99 28.30 3.29
N ALA A 363 -8.79 27.82 3.60
CA ALA A 363 -7.56 28.59 3.43
C ALA A 363 -6.46 27.74 2.82
N ALA A 364 -5.46 28.39 2.20
CA ALA A 364 -4.34 27.70 1.60
C ALA A 364 -3.51 26.97 2.67
N LEU A 365 -3.20 25.71 2.42
CA LEU A 365 -2.38 24.89 3.29
C LEU A 365 -0.90 25.25 3.08
N ARG A 366 -0.25 25.71 4.14
CA ARG A 366 1.14 26.18 4.08
C ARG A 366 2.11 25.02 4.27
N ALA A 367 3.12 24.95 3.40
CA ALA A 367 4.26 24.04 3.52
C ALA A 367 5.55 24.80 3.23
N SER A 368 6.61 24.56 4.00
CA SER A 368 7.92 25.22 3.87
C SER A 368 9.03 24.28 3.39
N ASN A 369 8.77 22.98 3.44
CA ASN A 369 9.70 21.92 3.08
C ASN A 369 8.93 20.68 2.57
N ARG A 370 9.66 19.72 2.01
CA ARG A 370 9.08 18.47 1.47
C ARG A 370 8.20 17.72 2.47
N ALA A 371 8.61 17.58 3.72
CA ALA A 371 7.86 16.79 4.70
C ALA A 371 6.50 17.43 4.99
N GLU A 372 6.47 18.75 5.16
CA GLU A 372 5.22 19.50 5.28
C GLU A 372 4.39 19.43 4.00
N LEU A 373 5.03 19.47 2.82
CA LEU A 373 4.34 19.38 1.53
C LEU A 373 3.63 18.03 1.37
N VAL A 374 4.31 16.91 1.62
CA VAL A 374 3.71 15.56 1.62
C VAL A 374 2.52 15.51 2.58
N ARG A 375 2.69 16.07 3.79
CA ARG A 375 1.62 16.11 4.78
C ARG A 375 0.42 16.94 4.31
N ARG A 376 0.63 18.14 3.77
CA ARG A 376 -0.47 18.98 3.26
C ARG A 376 -1.20 18.33 2.10
N ILE A 377 -0.48 17.62 1.22
CA ILE A 377 -1.09 16.88 0.14
C ILE A 377 -1.91 15.71 0.70
N ALA A 378 -1.39 14.95 1.66
CA ALA A 378 -2.14 13.90 2.34
C ALA A 378 -3.41 14.44 3.03
N ASP A 379 -3.31 15.55 3.78
CA ASP A 379 -4.46 16.23 4.40
C ASP A 379 -5.57 16.51 3.37
N VAL A 380 -5.20 16.96 2.15
CA VAL A 380 -6.14 17.21 1.06
C VAL A 380 -6.76 15.91 0.54
N LEU A 381 -5.94 14.90 0.26
CA LEU A 381 -6.41 13.65 -0.35
C LEU A 381 -7.30 12.84 0.60
N ASP A 382 -7.04 12.90 1.91
CA ASP A 382 -7.90 12.29 2.92
C ASP A 382 -9.24 12.99 3.04
N ARG A 383 -9.29 14.32 2.88
CA ARG A 383 -10.54 15.08 2.78
C ARG A 383 -11.29 14.81 1.48
N ALA A 384 -10.57 14.62 0.38
CA ALA A 384 -11.14 14.31 -0.94
C ALA A 384 -11.69 12.89 -1.02
N ALA A 385 -11.08 11.93 -0.31
CA ALA A 385 -11.49 10.53 -0.27
C ALA A 385 -11.57 9.99 1.17
N PRO A 386 -12.51 10.47 1.99
CA PRO A 386 -12.65 9.98 3.36
C PRO A 386 -13.03 8.50 3.34
N GLY A 387 -12.19 7.63 3.94
CA GLY A 387 -12.48 6.20 4.00
C GLY A 387 -11.30 5.31 4.36
N ASN A 388 -11.63 4.09 4.83
CA ASN A 388 -10.66 3.04 5.12
C ASN A 388 -10.11 2.47 3.82
N THR A 389 -8.80 2.26 3.73
CA THR A 389 -8.16 1.58 2.59
C THR A 389 -7.99 0.11 2.91
N THR A 390 -8.23 -0.79 1.95
CA THR A 390 -7.97 -2.23 2.13
C THR A 390 -7.11 -2.75 0.98
N ARG A 391 -6.13 -3.60 1.30
CA ARG A 391 -5.35 -4.40 0.33
C ARG A 391 -5.34 -5.88 0.71
N SER A 392 -6.22 -6.27 1.62
CA SER A 392 -6.36 -7.63 2.14
C SER A 392 -7.64 -8.28 1.62
N THR A 393 -7.69 -9.61 1.66
CA THR A 393 -8.89 -10.35 1.29
C THR A 393 -9.78 -10.57 2.51
N PRO A 394 -11.11 -10.46 2.39
CA PRO A 394 -12.02 -10.81 3.47
C PRO A 394 -11.86 -12.26 3.92
N ALA A 395 -11.97 -12.50 5.22
CA ALA A 395 -11.98 -13.85 5.79
C ALA A 395 -13.40 -14.26 6.19
N PHE A 396 -13.71 -15.54 6.06
CA PHE A 396 -15.03 -16.09 6.39
C PHE A 396 -14.91 -17.28 7.34
N VAL A 397 -15.80 -17.36 8.32
CA VAL A 397 -15.92 -18.51 9.22
C VAL A 397 -17.38 -18.78 9.53
N THR A 398 -17.74 -20.04 9.78
CA THR A 398 -19.10 -20.42 10.19
C THR A 398 -19.31 -20.04 11.66
N GLY A 399 -20.50 -19.55 12.01
CA GLY A 399 -20.82 -19.12 13.37
C GLY A 399 -20.78 -20.25 14.42
N GLY A 400 -20.57 -19.88 15.69
CA GLY A 400 -20.38 -20.78 16.83
C GLY A 400 -21.56 -21.73 17.15
N SER A 401 -22.79 -21.36 16.80
CA SER A 401 -24.00 -22.01 17.30
C SER A 401 -24.68 -22.94 16.29
N THR A 402 -25.17 -24.08 16.77
CA THR A 402 -26.08 -24.95 16.03
C THR A 402 -27.34 -24.17 15.63
N PHE A 403 -27.64 -24.15 14.32
CA PHE A 403 -28.85 -23.59 13.70
C PHE A 403 -30.10 -23.88 14.55
N SER A 404 -30.62 -22.88 15.26
CA SER A 404 -31.81 -23.08 16.11
C SER A 404 -32.83 -21.94 16.10
N GLY A 405 -32.65 -20.89 15.29
CA GLY A 405 -33.68 -19.86 15.14
C GLY A 405 -33.29 -18.63 14.33
N SER A 406 -34.28 -17.77 14.06
CA SER A 406 -34.10 -16.41 13.53
C SER A 406 -33.26 -15.58 14.50
N GLY A 407 -32.26 -14.83 14.02
CA GLY A 407 -31.40 -14.00 14.88
C GLY A 407 -30.03 -14.61 15.23
N VAL A 408 -29.77 -15.85 14.82
CA VAL A 408 -28.50 -16.55 15.08
C VAL A 408 -27.51 -16.34 13.91
N PRO A 409 -26.25 -15.92 14.16
CA PRO A 409 -25.24 -15.79 13.11
C PRO A 409 -24.91 -17.14 12.45
N ALA A 410 -25.14 -17.24 11.15
CA ALA A 410 -24.76 -18.41 10.34
C ALA A 410 -23.29 -18.35 9.91
N GLN A 411 -22.77 -17.14 9.68
CA GLN A 411 -21.42 -16.91 9.17
C GLN A 411 -20.91 -15.55 9.66
N TYR A 412 -19.61 -15.43 9.86
CA TYR A 412 -18.93 -14.15 10.04
C TYR A 412 -18.03 -13.87 8.85
N GLN A 413 -18.01 -12.60 8.42
CA GLN A 413 -17.05 -12.04 7.49
C GLN A 413 -16.19 -11.02 8.24
N PHE A 414 -14.87 -11.10 8.05
CA PHE A 414 -13.91 -10.14 8.59
C PHE A 414 -13.28 -9.35 7.47
N ASN A 415 -13.37 -8.03 7.56
CA ASN A 415 -12.74 -7.09 6.63
C ASN A 415 -11.66 -6.33 7.39
N ALA A 416 -10.44 -6.34 6.84
CA ALA A 416 -9.35 -5.55 7.37
C ALA A 416 -9.03 -4.38 6.44
N GLY A 417 -8.52 -3.30 7.03
CA GLY A 417 -8.06 -2.12 6.33
C GLY A 417 -7.26 -1.21 7.24
N PHE A 418 -7.01 0.00 6.78
CA PHE A 418 -6.25 1.00 7.51
C PHE A 418 -6.67 2.43 7.17
N ARG A 419 -6.33 3.35 8.06
CA ARG A 419 -6.40 4.79 7.86
C ARG A 419 -4.99 5.36 7.93
N VAL A 420 -4.67 6.22 6.97
CA VAL A 420 -3.40 6.95 6.95
C VAL A 420 -3.46 8.01 8.04
N GLY A 421 -2.46 8.02 8.91
CA GLY A 421 -2.29 9.05 9.94
C GLY A 421 -1.56 10.28 9.41
N ASP A 422 -1.59 11.38 10.16
CA ASP A 422 -0.88 12.63 9.85
C ASP A 422 0.54 12.67 10.47
N SER A 423 1.16 13.84 10.65
CA SER A 423 2.51 13.91 11.28
C SER A 423 2.53 13.55 12.75
N ASP A 424 1.39 13.69 13.43
CA ASP A 424 1.30 13.54 14.89
C ASP A 424 0.55 12.26 15.28
N THR A 425 -0.04 11.56 14.30
CA THR A 425 -0.79 10.32 14.49
C THR A 425 -0.24 9.22 13.56
N PRO A 426 0.09 8.03 14.11
CA PRO A 426 0.50 6.90 13.29
C PRO A 426 -0.66 6.38 12.43
N TRP A 427 -0.34 5.59 11.40
CA TRP A 427 -1.37 4.88 10.66
C TRP A 427 -2.11 3.91 11.60
N THR A 428 -3.40 3.76 11.37
CA THR A 428 -4.28 2.96 12.23
C THR A 428 -4.95 1.85 11.46
N GLY A 429 -5.10 0.70 12.10
CA GLY A 429 -5.81 -0.43 11.55
C GLY A 429 -7.31 -0.27 11.71
N VAL A 430 -8.03 -0.89 10.79
CA VAL A 430 -9.46 -1.13 10.91
C VAL A 430 -9.70 -2.61 10.72
N LEU A 431 -10.42 -3.22 11.65
CA LEU A 431 -10.85 -4.60 11.54
C LEU A 431 -12.33 -4.65 11.92
N GLU A 432 -13.15 -5.13 11.00
CA GLU A 432 -14.60 -5.21 11.16
C GLU A 432 -15.07 -6.64 10.98
N ARG A 433 -15.98 -7.09 11.87
CA ARG A 433 -16.77 -8.30 11.69
C ARG A 433 -18.19 -7.94 11.29
N THR A 434 -18.64 -8.50 10.17
CA THR A 434 -20.05 -8.56 9.79
C THR A 434 -20.59 -9.98 10.04
N ALA A 435 -21.60 -10.11 10.89
CA ALA A 435 -22.36 -11.34 11.03
C ALA A 435 -23.45 -11.45 9.94
N PHE A 436 -23.60 -12.63 9.36
CA PHE A 436 -24.71 -12.97 8.48
C PHE A 436 -25.75 -13.76 9.27
N VAL A 437 -26.93 -13.19 9.42
CA VAL A 437 -28.03 -13.71 10.22
C VAL A 437 -29.15 -14.16 9.29
N CYS A 438 -29.74 -15.32 9.56
CA CYS A 438 -30.89 -15.77 8.78
C CYS A 438 -32.14 -14.92 9.10
N ASN A 439 -32.78 -14.40 8.06
CA ASN A 439 -34.10 -13.79 8.16
C ASN A 439 -35.19 -14.87 8.42
N ALA A 440 -36.45 -14.44 8.59
CA ALA A 440 -37.57 -15.35 8.83
C ALA A 440 -37.81 -16.40 7.72
N SER A 441 -37.24 -16.19 6.52
CA SER A 441 -37.29 -17.10 5.38
C SER A 441 -36.04 -17.98 5.25
N LEU A 442 -35.16 -18.00 6.27
CA LEU A 442 -33.90 -18.74 6.30
C LEU A 442 -32.88 -18.29 5.23
N SER A 443 -33.01 -17.07 4.71
CA SER A 443 -31.99 -16.47 3.84
C SER A 443 -30.97 -15.71 4.70
N PRO A 444 -29.65 -15.94 4.54
CA PRO A 444 -28.64 -15.18 5.26
C PRO A 444 -28.62 -13.73 4.76
N GLU A 445 -28.72 -12.78 5.68
CA GLU A 445 -28.60 -11.34 5.43
C GLU A 445 -27.54 -10.77 6.38
N PRO A 446 -26.69 -9.82 5.92
CA PRO A 446 -25.72 -9.18 6.79
C PRO A 446 -26.43 -8.38 7.89
N GLU A 447 -25.85 -8.36 9.09
CA GLU A 447 -26.33 -7.52 10.16
C GLU A 447 -26.25 -6.03 9.78
N PRO A 448 -27.15 -5.19 10.32
CA PRO A 448 -27.08 -3.75 10.11
C PRO A 448 -25.70 -3.21 10.53
N PRO A 449 -25.15 -2.19 9.85
CA PRO A 449 -23.84 -1.64 10.18
C PRO A 449 -23.65 -1.26 11.64
N ALA A 450 -24.67 -0.68 12.28
CA ALA A 450 -24.66 -0.31 13.69
C ALA A 450 -24.52 -1.50 14.67
N SER A 451 -24.66 -2.74 14.19
CA SER A 451 -24.50 -3.97 14.97
C SER A 451 -23.19 -4.70 14.67
N ARG A 452 -22.41 -4.23 13.69
CA ARG A 452 -21.10 -4.79 13.36
C ARG A 452 -20.10 -4.49 14.47
N VAL A 453 -19.15 -5.41 14.65
CA VAL A 453 -18.12 -5.26 15.68
C VAL A 453 -16.86 -4.71 15.04
N ARG A 454 -16.36 -3.60 15.58
CA ARG A 454 -15.13 -2.92 15.17
C ARG A 454 -14.05 -3.12 16.22
N PHE A 455 -13.11 -4.01 15.91
CA PHE A 455 -12.09 -4.46 16.86
C PHE A 455 -11.13 -3.33 17.22
N ASP A 456 -10.83 -2.44 16.27
CA ASP A 456 -10.07 -1.21 16.50
C ASP A 456 -10.73 -0.32 17.56
N GLU A 457 -12.05 -0.15 17.48
CA GLU A 457 -12.82 0.70 18.38
C GLU A 457 -12.98 0.07 19.77
N GLU A 458 -13.23 -1.24 19.83
CA GLU A 458 -13.21 -2.02 21.09
C GLU A 458 -11.84 -1.94 21.77
N LEU A 459 -10.74 -2.04 21.00
CA LEU A 459 -9.40 -1.93 21.56
C LEU A 459 -9.10 -0.54 22.11
N ASN A 460 -9.52 0.52 21.40
CA ASN A 460 -9.32 1.91 21.80
C ASN A 460 -10.10 2.28 23.07
N THR A 461 -11.33 1.77 23.21
CA THR A 461 -12.20 2.05 24.37
C THR A 461 -11.91 1.15 25.58
N ARG A 462 -11.06 0.12 25.41
CA ARG A 462 -10.69 -0.82 26.47
C ARG A 462 -10.07 -0.10 27.68
N ALA A 463 -10.65 -0.34 28.85
CA ALA A 463 -10.17 0.19 30.13
C ALA A 463 -9.11 -0.69 30.81
N THR A 464 -9.11 -2.00 30.56
CA THR A 464 -8.13 -2.93 31.12
C THR A 464 -6.82 -2.88 30.32
N PRO A 465 -5.64 -3.04 30.97
CA PRO A 465 -4.39 -3.16 30.24
C PRO A 465 -4.42 -4.28 29.21
N ARG A 466 -3.73 -4.08 28.07
CA ARG A 466 -3.54 -5.10 27.03
C ARG A 466 -2.56 -6.16 27.53
N ARG A 467 -2.81 -7.42 27.17
CA ARG A 467 -1.86 -8.52 27.41
C ARG A 467 -0.99 -8.64 26.17
N LEU A 468 0.16 -7.97 26.18
CA LEU A 468 1.13 -8.08 25.10
C LEU A 468 2.24 -9.05 25.53
N LEU A 469 2.62 -9.96 24.63
CA LEU A 469 3.56 -11.04 24.87
C LEU A 469 4.76 -10.89 23.94
N THR A 470 5.93 -11.34 24.37
CA THR A 470 7.15 -11.44 23.56
C THR A 470 8.04 -12.56 24.09
N VAL A 471 9.21 -12.76 23.48
CA VAL A 471 10.27 -13.62 23.99
C VAL A 471 11.48 -12.77 24.30
N VAL A 472 12.08 -12.99 25.47
CA VAL A 472 13.29 -12.28 25.92
C VAL A 472 14.37 -13.32 26.14
N THR A 473 15.41 -13.27 25.31
CA THR A 473 16.55 -14.18 25.36
C THR A 473 17.42 -13.95 26.60
N PRO A 474 18.40 -14.84 26.89
CA PRO A 474 19.40 -14.55 27.91
C PRO A 474 20.32 -13.37 27.53
N ASP A 475 20.68 -13.25 26.25
CA ASP A 475 21.49 -12.15 25.71
C ASP A 475 20.64 -11.33 24.70
N PRO A 476 20.56 -9.99 24.85
CA PRO A 476 19.80 -9.15 23.93
C PRO A 476 20.24 -9.22 22.46
N SER A 477 21.49 -9.60 22.19
CA SER A 477 21.98 -9.72 20.81
C SER A 477 21.39 -10.92 20.05
N ASP A 478 20.80 -11.88 20.77
CA ASP A 478 20.24 -13.11 20.18
C ASP A 478 18.82 -12.92 19.61
N ILE A 479 18.13 -11.80 19.88
CA ILE A 479 16.75 -11.59 19.39
C ILE A 479 16.61 -11.57 17.87
N ASN A 480 17.72 -11.26 17.18
CA ASN A 480 17.83 -11.26 15.72
C ASN A 480 18.28 -12.63 15.17
N GLY A 481 18.34 -13.66 16.02
CA GLY A 481 18.76 -15.01 15.69
C GLY A 481 17.61 -16.03 15.67
N ASN A 482 17.99 -17.31 15.50
CA ASN A 482 17.07 -18.43 15.56
C ASN A 482 16.75 -18.77 17.03
N LEU A 483 15.47 -18.83 17.35
CA LEU A 483 14.96 -19.09 18.70
C LEU A 483 14.05 -20.31 18.67
N VAL A 484 14.09 -21.10 19.74
CA VAL A 484 13.28 -22.32 19.88
C VAL A 484 12.65 -22.37 21.26
N GLY A 485 11.36 -22.70 21.30
CA GLY A 485 10.55 -22.81 22.49
C GLY A 485 10.86 -24.03 23.36
N THR A 486 10.23 -24.12 24.53
CA THR A 486 10.42 -25.22 25.50
C THR A 486 9.84 -26.56 25.05
N ASP A 487 8.81 -26.54 24.20
CA ASP A 487 8.15 -27.75 23.70
C ASP A 487 9.00 -28.54 22.69
N ALA A 488 10.13 -27.96 22.24
CA ALA A 488 11.09 -28.60 21.36
C ALA A 488 11.85 -29.79 21.98
N SER A 489 11.78 -29.96 23.30
CA SER A 489 12.51 -30.99 24.03
C SER A 489 11.95 -32.43 23.86
N ALA A 490 10.79 -32.59 23.21
CA ALA A 490 10.10 -33.87 23.12
C ALA A 490 10.45 -34.76 21.90
N VAL A 491 11.26 -34.28 20.94
CA VAL A 491 11.42 -35.00 19.67
C VAL A 491 12.88 -35.17 19.24
N PRO A 492 13.48 -36.37 19.40
CA PRO A 492 14.78 -36.68 18.81
C PRO A 492 14.65 -36.73 17.29
N LEU A 493 15.24 -35.74 16.61
CA LEU A 493 15.16 -35.56 15.17
C LEU A 493 16.55 -35.63 14.56
N GLY A 494 16.71 -36.40 13.49
CA GLY A 494 17.91 -36.35 12.65
C GLY A 494 18.02 -35.05 11.84
N ALA A 495 17.52 -33.94 12.37
CA ALA A 495 17.56 -32.60 11.78
C ALA A 495 18.87 -31.89 12.17
N THR A 496 19.27 -30.90 11.38
CA THR A 496 20.49 -30.14 11.65
C THR A 496 20.13 -28.89 12.43
N SER A 497 20.65 -28.76 13.65
CA SER A 497 20.57 -27.52 14.42
C SER A 497 21.37 -26.42 13.72
N LEU A 498 20.76 -25.25 13.52
CA LEU A 498 21.48 -24.05 13.07
C LEU A 498 22.44 -23.58 14.17
N ALA A 499 23.67 -23.23 13.77
CA ALA A 499 24.65 -22.70 14.70
C ALA A 499 24.13 -21.41 15.36
N GLY A 500 24.34 -21.25 16.67
CA GLY A 500 23.87 -20.08 17.40
C GLY A 500 22.37 -20.07 17.76
N THR A 501 21.63 -21.16 17.53
CA THR A 501 20.23 -21.26 17.96
C THR A 501 20.10 -21.22 19.48
N VAL A 502 19.26 -20.31 19.99
CA VAL A 502 18.94 -20.20 21.42
C VAL A 502 17.66 -20.97 21.73
N ARG A 503 17.72 -21.88 22.71
CA ARG A 503 16.64 -22.82 23.03
C ARG A 503 15.95 -22.53 24.35
N ASP A 504 14.89 -23.28 24.61
CA ASP A 504 14.11 -23.23 25.86
C ASP A 504 13.54 -21.84 26.14
N GLN A 505 13.11 -21.17 25.07
CA GLN A 505 12.49 -19.85 25.15
C GLN A 505 11.02 -19.96 25.51
N THR A 506 10.52 -19.02 26.30
CA THR A 506 9.11 -18.97 26.70
C THR A 506 8.54 -17.58 26.48
N LEU A 507 7.22 -17.50 26.30
CA LEU A 507 6.53 -16.21 26.27
C LEU A 507 6.65 -15.51 27.62
N ARG A 508 6.77 -14.19 27.57
CA ARG A 508 6.77 -13.27 28.70
C ARG A 508 5.94 -12.05 28.38
N ASP A 509 5.45 -11.36 29.40
CA ASP A 509 4.78 -10.08 29.21
C ASP A 509 5.74 -9.05 28.60
N PHE A 510 5.27 -8.37 27.55
CA PHE A 510 5.95 -7.24 26.95
C PHE A 510 5.73 -6.01 27.84
N ASP A 511 6.68 -5.71 28.73
CA ASP A 511 6.52 -4.66 29.74
C ASP A 511 7.83 -3.95 30.10
N ALA A 512 7.75 -3.04 31.08
CA ALA A 512 8.87 -2.30 31.62
C ALA A 512 9.85 -3.14 32.48
N SER A 513 9.77 -4.47 32.47
CA SER A 513 10.82 -5.36 32.98
C SER A 513 11.89 -5.68 31.92
N ILE A 514 11.57 -5.53 30.63
CA ILE A 514 12.49 -5.82 29.52
C ILE A 514 13.60 -4.77 29.46
N ALA A 515 14.86 -5.21 29.45
CA ALA A 515 16.01 -4.31 29.50
C ALA A 515 16.09 -3.39 28.24
N PRO A 516 16.53 -2.12 28.36
CA PRO A 516 16.58 -1.19 27.22
C PRO A 516 17.39 -1.68 26.01
N GLU A 517 18.35 -2.57 26.23
CA GLU A 517 19.23 -3.14 25.20
C GLU A 517 18.44 -3.93 24.15
N TYR A 518 17.31 -4.54 24.52
CA TYR A 518 16.40 -5.24 23.60
C TYR A 518 15.73 -4.30 22.58
N PHE A 519 15.67 -3.01 22.89
CA PHE A 519 15.05 -1.98 22.05
C PHE A 519 16.09 -1.19 21.25
N GLY A 520 17.33 -1.71 21.12
CA GLY A 520 18.44 -1.02 20.46
C GLY A 520 19.07 0.12 21.29
N ILE A 521 18.66 0.31 22.55
CA ILE A 521 19.06 1.46 23.37
C ILE A 521 20.34 1.16 24.15
N ALA A 522 21.49 1.21 23.47
CA ALA A 522 22.79 0.91 24.06
C ALA A 522 23.53 2.12 24.68
N THR A 523 23.18 3.34 24.28
CA THR A 523 23.91 4.57 24.68
C THR A 523 23.11 5.46 25.63
N GLY A 524 23.79 6.30 26.41
CA GLY A 524 23.18 7.23 27.36
C GLY A 524 23.23 6.77 28.83
N SER A 525 22.72 7.60 29.73
CA SER A 525 22.72 7.29 31.17
C SER A 525 21.71 6.17 31.47
N PRO A 526 21.92 5.34 32.51
CA PRO A 526 20.97 4.29 32.85
C PRO A 526 19.53 4.77 33.07
N SER A 527 19.35 6.01 33.57
CA SER A 527 18.02 6.61 33.70
C SER A 527 17.41 6.99 32.36
N SER A 528 18.15 7.66 31.46
CA SER A 528 17.61 8.06 30.15
C SER A 528 17.21 6.85 29.31
N ARG A 529 17.99 5.77 29.37
CA ARG A 529 17.68 4.51 28.65
C ARG A 529 16.39 3.87 29.14
N ARG A 530 16.19 3.78 30.46
CA ARG A 530 14.93 3.27 31.03
C ARG A 530 13.74 4.13 30.67
N THR A 531 13.88 5.46 30.74
CA THR A 531 12.81 6.38 30.34
C THR A 531 12.41 6.19 28.88
N ARG A 532 13.38 6.07 27.97
CA ARG A 532 13.07 5.83 26.55
C ARG A 532 12.41 4.47 26.32
N ARG A 533 12.90 3.42 26.98
CA ARG A 533 12.26 2.09 26.97
C ARG A 533 10.81 2.15 27.46
N ASP A 534 10.55 2.83 28.59
CA ASP A 534 9.21 2.97 29.16
C ASP A 534 8.25 3.69 28.18
N GLN A 535 8.75 4.68 27.43
CA GLN A 535 7.98 5.37 26.39
C GLN A 535 7.62 4.42 25.24
N ILE A 536 8.57 3.62 24.74
CA ILE A 536 8.31 2.64 23.67
C ILE A 536 7.28 1.61 24.14
N VAL A 537 7.47 1.05 25.33
CA VAL A 537 6.53 0.08 25.91
C VAL A 537 5.13 0.70 26.04
N SER A 538 5.03 1.92 26.58
CA SER A 538 3.75 2.61 26.74
C SER A 538 3.07 2.90 25.39
N TRP A 539 3.86 3.27 24.37
CA TRP A 539 3.37 3.53 23.03
C TRP A 539 2.80 2.26 22.38
N ILE A 540 3.53 1.13 22.46
CA ILE A 540 3.07 -0.16 21.93
C ILE A 540 1.83 -0.69 22.68
N HIS A 541 1.75 -0.44 23.99
CA HIS A 541 0.52 -0.70 24.76
C HIS A 541 -0.63 0.25 24.41
N GLY A 542 -0.37 1.33 23.69
CA GLY A 542 -1.37 2.33 23.31
C GLY A 542 -1.86 3.18 24.49
N THR A 543 -0.98 3.47 25.46
CA THR A 543 -1.33 4.29 26.64
C THR A 543 -0.85 5.74 26.55
N THR A 544 -0.10 6.09 25.51
CA THR A 544 0.34 7.46 25.24
C THR A 544 -0.77 8.30 24.60
N ASP A 545 -0.70 9.62 24.76
CA ASP A 545 -1.76 10.54 24.29
C ASP A 545 -1.97 10.54 22.78
N ASP A 546 -0.93 10.27 22.01
CA ASP A 546 -0.93 10.15 20.54
C ASP A 546 -1.43 8.79 20.04
N ARG A 547 -1.47 7.77 20.91
CA ARG A 547 -1.82 6.38 20.53
C ARG A 547 -3.10 5.84 21.18
N ARG A 548 -3.59 6.47 22.25
CA ARG A 548 -4.73 5.96 23.06
C ARG A 548 -6.03 5.73 22.29
N ASP A 549 -6.27 6.52 21.25
CA ASP A 549 -7.44 6.46 20.36
C ASP A 549 -7.11 5.75 19.03
N ALA A 550 -5.95 5.10 18.97
CA ALA A 550 -5.30 4.56 17.79
C ALA A 550 -4.46 3.32 18.14
N ARG A 551 -4.93 2.44 19.02
CA ARG A 551 -4.10 1.38 19.63
C ARG A 551 -3.73 0.23 18.70
N MET A 552 -4.43 0.09 17.57
CA MET A 552 -4.15 -0.92 16.55
C MET A 552 -3.40 -0.28 15.38
N GLY A 553 -2.22 -0.81 15.02
CA GLY A 553 -1.48 -0.40 13.83
C GLY A 553 -2.21 -0.76 12.55
N ASP A 554 -1.77 -0.19 11.42
CA ASP A 554 -2.37 -0.44 10.12
C ASP A 554 -2.25 -1.91 9.70
N ILE A 555 -3.36 -2.43 9.15
CA ILE A 555 -3.42 -3.73 8.50
C ILE A 555 -3.25 -3.50 7.00
N TYR A 556 -2.00 -3.47 6.53
CA TYR A 556 -1.67 -3.07 5.16
C TYR A 556 -1.84 -4.22 4.16
N HIS A 557 -1.03 -5.28 4.24
CA HIS A 557 -1.15 -6.50 3.40
C HIS A 557 -1.51 -7.77 4.19
N SER A 558 -1.58 -7.72 5.52
CA SER A 558 -2.05 -8.85 6.32
C SER A 558 -3.55 -9.08 6.09
N SER A 559 -3.94 -10.33 5.84
CA SER A 559 -5.36 -10.72 5.84
C SER A 559 -5.69 -11.40 7.16
N PRO A 560 -6.86 -11.11 7.76
CA PRO A 560 -7.28 -11.78 8.99
C PRO A 560 -7.49 -13.27 8.73
N VAL A 561 -7.19 -14.12 9.70
CA VAL A 561 -7.53 -15.56 9.65
C VAL A 561 -8.30 -15.92 10.91
N ALA A 562 -9.49 -16.46 10.73
CA ALA A 562 -10.37 -16.84 11.83
C ALA A 562 -10.36 -18.35 12.07
N VAL A 563 -10.22 -18.75 13.33
CA VAL A 563 -10.11 -20.14 13.75
C VAL A 563 -11.11 -20.39 14.85
N GLY A 564 -12.02 -21.34 14.62
CA GLY A 564 -12.99 -21.78 15.62
C GLY A 564 -12.79 -23.24 16.02
N PRO A 565 -13.72 -23.81 16.79
CA PRO A 565 -13.70 -25.22 17.13
C PRO A 565 -13.92 -26.08 15.87
N PRO A 566 -13.12 -27.14 15.66
CA PRO A 566 -13.26 -28.05 14.51
C PRO A 566 -14.54 -28.89 14.59
N ARG A 567 -15.33 -28.92 13.51
CA ARG A 567 -16.69 -29.51 13.52
C ARG A 567 -16.85 -30.81 12.74
N VAL A 568 -15.94 -31.09 11.80
CA VAL A 568 -16.09 -32.18 10.84
C VAL A 568 -15.20 -33.35 11.24
N ASP A 569 -15.76 -34.56 11.25
CA ASP A 569 -14.96 -35.80 11.35
C ASP A 569 -14.21 -36.04 10.05
N ILE A 570 -12.96 -36.47 10.16
CA ILE A 570 -12.15 -36.89 9.01
C ILE A 570 -11.73 -38.36 9.17
N ALA A 571 -11.11 -38.91 8.13
CA ALA A 571 -10.59 -40.29 8.12
C ALA A 571 -9.29 -40.45 8.93
N ASP A 572 -9.16 -39.73 10.05
CA ASP A 572 -8.06 -39.82 11.02
C ASP A 572 -8.64 -39.79 12.43
N GLU A 573 -8.57 -40.92 13.13
CA GLU A 573 -9.16 -41.06 14.47
C GLU A 573 -8.43 -40.21 15.52
N SER A 574 -7.12 -39.96 15.36
CA SER A 574 -6.39 -39.06 16.25
C SER A 574 -6.95 -37.64 16.16
N TYR A 575 -7.31 -37.17 14.96
CA TYR A 575 -7.97 -35.87 14.81
C TYR A 575 -9.38 -35.85 15.42
N ASN A 576 -10.14 -36.94 15.25
CA ASN A 576 -11.48 -37.05 15.82
C ASN A 576 -11.47 -37.08 17.36
N LEU A 577 -10.39 -37.56 17.98
CA LEU A 577 -10.13 -37.44 19.42
C LEU A 577 -9.72 -36.01 19.80
N PHE A 578 -8.79 -35.39 19.05
CA PHE A 578 -8.35 -34.01 19.24
C PHE A 578 -9.50 -33.01 19.27
N ARG A 579 -10.40 -33.06 18.28
CA ARG A 579 -11.54 -32.14 18.18
C ARG A 579 -12.55 -32.27 19.33
N ARG A 580 -12.51 -33.38 20.08
CA ARG A 580 -13.38 -33.66 21.22
C ARG A 580 -12.74 -33.30 22.56
N ARG A 581 -11.46 -32.92 22.59
CA ARG A 581 -10.81 -32.41 23.79
C ARG A 581 -11.54 -31.15 24.25
N GLU A 582 -11.69 -31.00 25.56
CA GLU A 582 -12.55 -29.97 26.15
C GLU A 582 -12.08 -28.56 25.76
N GLU A 583 -10.77 -28.34 25.77
CA GLU A 583 -10.11 -27.09 25.38
C GLU A 583 -10.25 -26.78 23.89
N VAL A 584 -10.38 -27.79 23.01
CA VAL A 584 -10.51 -27.60 21.56
C VAL A 584 -11.98 -27.46 21.14
N ALA A 585 -12.86 -28.28 21.72
CA ALA A 585 -14.29 -28.29 21.38
C ALA A 585 -15.00 -27.02 21.84
N ASN A 586 -14.56 -26.43 22.96
CA ASN A 586 -15.18 -25.26 23.56
C ASN A 586 -14.41 -23.95 23.33
N ARG A 587 -13.32 -23.96 22.56
CA ARG A 587 -12.57 -22.72 22.28
C ARG A 587 -13.42 -21.70 21.52
N PRO A 588 -13.21 -20.40 21.75
CA PRO A 588 -13.88 -19.36 20.98
C PRO A 588 -13.39 -19.36 19.55
N THR A 589 -14.18 -18.76 18.66
CA THR A 589 -13.68 -18.33 17.36
C THR A 589 -12.75 -17.13 17.57
N VAL A 590 -11.49 -17.23 17.15
CA VAL A 590 -10.47 -16.17 17.29
C VAL A 590 -9.97 -15.72 15.93
N VAL A 591 -9.82 -14.41 15.75
CA VAL A 591 -9.27 -13.77 14.56
C VAL A 591 -7.83 -13.37 14.83
N TYR A 592 -6.93 -13.83 13.98
CA TYR A 592 -5.51 -13.52 14.01
C TYR A 592 -5.15 -12.59 12.85
N VAL A 593 -4.47 -11.49 13.13
CA VAL A 593 -4.03 -10.53 12.10
C VAL A 593 -2.76 -9.79 12.52
N GLY A 594 -1.87 -9.55 11.55
CA GLY A 594 -0.68 -8.74 11.75
C GLY A 594 -0.92 -7.27 11.49
N THR A 595 -0.25 -6.42 12.26
CA THR A 595 -0.25 -4.97 12.08
C THR A 595 1.18 -4.43 11.99
N ASN A 596 1.31 -3.32 11.27
CA ASN A 596 2.60 -2.72 10.96
C ASN A 596 3.32 -2.04 12.14
N ASP A 597 2.64 -1.90 13.28
CA ASP A 597 3.26 -1.59 14.58
C ASP A 597 3.96 -2.79 15.24
N GLY A 598 4.04 -3.93 14.54
CA GLY A 598 4.83 -5.09 14.93
C GLY A 598 4.09 -6.10 15.80
N ILE A 599 2.76 -6.06 15.83
CA ILE A 599 1.93 -6.89 16.71
C ILE A 599 1.13 -7.91 15.89
N LEU A 600 1.19 -9.18 16.27
CA LEU A 600 0.19 -10.18 15.91
C LEU A 600 -0.94 -10.10 16.92
N HIS A 601 -2.13 -9.69 16.50
CA HIS A 601 -3.30 -9.59 17.37
C HIS A 601 -4.14 -10.86 17.35
N ALA A 602 -4.69 -11.25 18.51
CA ALA A 602 -5.66 -12.34 18.66
C ALA A 602 -6.95 -11.82 19.31
N PHE A 603 -8.03 -11.72 18.53
CA PHE A 603 -9.31 -11.19 18.99
C PHE A 603 -10.42 -12.24 19.01
N VAL A 604 -11.25 -12.26 20.05
CA VAL A 604 -12.46 -13.11 20.03
C VAL A 604 -13.49 -12.54 19.05
N ALA A 605 -13.98 -13.40 18.16
CA ALA A 605 -14.97 -13.02 17.15
C ALA A 605 -16.37 -12.89 17.73
N GLU A 606 -16.66 -13.53 18.86
CA GLU A 606 -17.98 -13.61 19.50
C GLU A 606 -17.84 -13.59 21.02
N ASP A 607 -18.93 -13.28 21.73
CA ASP A 607 -18.97 -13.32 23.20
C ASP A 607 -18.60 -14.71 23.69
N PHE A 608 -17.65 -14.78 24.60
CA PHE A 608 -17.06 -16.02 25.08
C PHE A 608 -16.88 -15.99 26.59
N THR A 609 -17.31 -17.05 27.26
CA THR A 609 -16.94 -17.30 28.65
C THR A 609 -16.03 -18.50 28.68
N ASP A 610 -14.79 -18.28 29.12
CA ASP A 610 -13.82 -19.36 29.29
C ASP A 610 -14.35 -20.39 30.30
N PRO A 611 -14.59 -21.64 29.89
CA PRO A 611 -15.14 -22.65 30.77
C PRO A 611 -14.17 -23.06 31.88
N SER A 612 -12.86 -22.86 31.69
CA SER A 612 -11.83 -23.25 32.66
C SER A 612 -11.67 -22.21 33.79
N THR A 613 -11.75 -20.92 33.46
CA THR A 613 -11.57 -19.82 34.43
C THR A 613 -12.87 -19.10 34.83
N GLY A 614 -13.93 -19.25 34.03
CA GLY A 614 -15.18 -18.48 34.15
C GLY A 614 -15.06 -17.02 33.67
N THR A 615 -13.95 -16.65 33.04
CA THR A 615 -13.71 -15.27 32.57
C THR A 615 -14.56 -14.96 31.34
N PHE A 616 -15.26 -13.83 31.36
CA PHE A 616 -16.05 -13.36 30.23
C PHE A 616 -15.24 -12.41 29.33
N TYR A 617 -15.31 -12.65 28.02
CA TYR A 617 -14.69 -11.87 26.96
C TYR A 617 -15.78 -11.44 25.97
N PRO A 618 -16.05 -10.14 25.82
CA PRO A 618 -17.02 -9.67 24.82
C PRO A 618 -16.46 -9.83 23.40
N ALA A 619 -17.33 -9.93 22.40
CA ALA A 619 -16.95 -9.89 20.99
C ALA A 619 -16.06 -8.67 20.69
N GLY A 620 -14.96 -8.89 19.98
CA GLY A 620 -13.98 -7.83 19.70
C GLY A 620 -12.85 -7.72 20.74
N PHE A 621 -12.91 -8.46 21.85
CA PHE A 621 -11.87 -8.41 22.88
C PHE A 621 -10.54 -9.02 22.41
N GLU A 622 -9.44 -8.28 22.59
CA GLU A 622 -8.08 -8.76 22.34
C GLU A 622 -7.61 -9.67 23.50
N LEU A 623 -7.52 -10.98 23.26
CA LEU A 623 -7.03 -11.96 24.23
C LEU A 623 -5.55 -11.69 24.56
N TRP A 624 -4.77 -11.46 23.52
CA TRP A 624 -3.36 -11.11 23.59
C TRP A 624 -2.89 -10.50 22.27
N GLY A 625 -1.76 -9.80 22.32
CA GLY A 625 -0.95 -9.45 21.16
C GLY A 625 0.46 -10.03 21.31
N PHE A 626 1.08 -10.48 20.24
CA PHE A 626 2.46 -10.98 20.26
C PHE A 626 3.38 -10.03 19.49
N VAL A 627 4.45 -9.61 20.14
CA VAL A 627 5.53 -8.78 19.57
C VAL A 627 6.74 -9.68 19.32
N PRO A 628 7.03 -10.04 18.06
CA PRO A 628 8.15 -10.91 17.72
C PRO A 628 9.52 -10.34 18.15
N PRO A 629 10.43 -11.16 18.70
CA PRO A 629 11.74 -10.71 19.21
C PRO A 629 12.59 -9.93 18.21
N ILE A 630 12.63 -10.38 16.95
CA ILE A 630 13.38 -9.73 15.86
C ILE A 630 12.91 -8.29 15.55
N LEU A 631 11.74 -7.88 16.05
CA LEU A 631 11.21 -6.54 15.83
C LEU A 631 11.45 -5.61 17.03
N LEU A 632 11.92 -6.13 18.18
CA LEU A 632 12.04 -5.35 19.42
C LEU A 632 12.96 -4.14 19.26
N ASP A 633 14.07 -4.29 18.54
CA ASP A 633 15.04 -3.22 18.28
C ASP A 633 14.58 -2.21 17.21
N GLN A 634 13.49 -2.49 16.50
CA GLN A 634 12.89 -1.60 15.51
C GLN A 634 11.76 -0.73 16.10
N LEU A 635 11.19 -1.12 17.25
CA LEU A 635 10.03 -0.46 17.86
C LEU A 635 10.28 1.02 18.17
N GLU A 636 11.52 1.42 18.41
CA GLU A 636 11.85 2.83 18.61
C GLU A 636 11.43 3.68 17.40
N SER A 637 11.68 3.18 16.18
CA SER A 637 11.39 3.89 14.93
C SER A 637 9.88 3.98 14.65
N ALA A 638 9.09 3.01 15.13
CA ALA A 638 7.63 3.05 15.03
C ALA A 638 7.01 4.21 15.83
N THR A 639 7.67 4.66 16.91
CA THR A 639 7.18 5.78 17.72
C THR A 639 7.33 7.15 17.04
N THR A 640 8.08 7.24 15.94
CA THR A 640 8.41 8.53 15.30
C THR A 640 8.05 8.58 13.81
N SER A 641 7.76 7.44 13.18
CA SER A 641 7.44 7.35 11.77
C SER A 641 6.68 6.06 11.47
N HIS A 642 5.96 6.03 10.35
CA HIS A 642 5.34 4.80 9.87
C HIS A 642 6.41 3.75 9.55
N GLN A 643 6.19 2.52 10.02
CA GLN A 643 7.07 1.38 9.81
C GLN A 643 6.27 0.23 9.22
N VAL A 644 6.91 -0.64 8.47
CA VAL A 644 6.29 -1.87 7.97
C VAL A 644 6.95 -3.05 8.66
N MET A 645 6.41 -3.44 9.82
CA MET A 645 7.02 -4.48 10.66
C MET A 645 6.40 -5.86 10.47
N LEU A 646 5.10 -6.01 10.75
CA LEU A 646 4.43 -7.32 10.68
C LEU A 646 3.27 -7.31 9.67
N ASP A 647 3.65 -7.35 8.40
CA ASP A 647 2.75 -7.16 7.26
C ASP A 647 2.27 -8.49 6.61
N GLY A 648 2.78 -9.64 7.09
CA GLY A 648 2.43 -10.98 6.58
C GLY A 648 0.99 -11.41 6.84
N THR A 649 0.49 -12.39 6.10
CA THR A 649 -0.77 -13.07 6.47
C THR A 649 -0.41 -14.33 7.29
N PRO A 650 -1.00 -14.53 8.49
CA PRO A 650 -0.76 -15.74 9.27
C PRO A 650 -1.32 -16.96 8.54
N VAL A 651 -0.58 -18.07 8.54
CA VAL A 651 -1.02 -19.37 8.02
C VAL A 651 -1.29 -20.26 9.22
N ILE A 652 -2.53 -20.73 9.36
CA ILE A 652 -2.95 -21.52 10.51
C ILE A 652 -3.45 -22.88 10.05
N LYS A 653 -3.04 -23.94 10.75
CA LYS A 653 -3.47 -25.30 10.42
C LYS A 653 -3.47 -26.22 11.65
N ASP A 654 -4.44 -27.13 11.68
CA ASP A 654 -4.39 -28.28 12.59
C ASP A 654 -3.40 -29.32 12.05
N ILE A 655 -2.37 -29.64 12.82
CA ILE A 655 -1.35 -30.65 12.48
C ILE A 655 -1.06 -31.55 13.68
N PHE A 656 -0.48 -32.72 13.44
CA PHE A 656 0.11 -33.52 14.51
C PHE A 656 1.63 -33.36 14.48
N TYR A 657 2.25 -33.19 15.64
CA TYR A 657 3.70 -32.99 15.73
C TYR A 657 4.48 -34.18 15.19
N GLN A 658 4.14 -35.37 15.68
CA GLN A 658 4.73 -36.62 15.19
C GLN A 658 3.83 -37.81 15.45
N ARG A 659 3.95 -38.83 14.60
CA ARG A 659 3.51 -40.20 14.89
C ARG A 659 4.26 -41.21 14.02
N GLN A 660 4.32 -42.45 14.47
CA GLN A 660 4.68 -43.57 13.62
C GLN A 660 3.41 -44.14 12.95
N PRO A 661 3.50 -44.69 11.74
CA PRO A 661 2.35 -45.29 11.06
C PRO A 661 1.65 -46.42 11.84
N SER A 662 2.35 -47.02 12.82
CA SER A 662 1.83 -48.09 13.69
C SER A 662 1.25 -47.62 15.01
N ASP A 663 1.31 -46.32 15.33
CA ASP A 663 0.84 -45.80 16.61
C ASP A 663 -0.68 -45.94 16.75
N ALA A 664 -1.13 -46.21 17.99
CA ALA A 664 -2.55 -46.18 18.30
C ALA A 664 -3.08 -44.73 18.18
N PRO A 665 -4.36 -44.53 17.80
CA PRO A 665 -4.94 -43.20 17.75
C PRO A 665 -4.81 -42.45 19.08
N ASN A 666 -4.37 -41.21 19.01
CA ASN A 666 -4.15 -40.32 20.15
C ASN A 666 -4.53 -38.89 19.75
N GLY A 667 -5.41 -38.25 20.51
CA GLY A 667 -5.78 -36.85 20.28
C GLY A 667 -4.71 -35.84 20.70
N ASP A 668 -3.82 -36.23 21.63
CA ASP A 668 -2.87 -35.31 22.28
C ASP A 668 -1.72 -34.89 21.38
N ILE A 669 -1.51 -35.58 20.26
CA ILE A 669 -0.45 -35.26 19.30
C ILE A 669 -0.83 -34.12 18.35
N TYR A 670 -2.12 -33.76 18.29
CA TYR A 670 -2.64 -32.72 17.39
C TYR A 670 -2.67 -31.36 18.08
N HIS A 671 -2.34 -30.34 17.29
CA HIS A 671 -2.20 -28.95 17.69
C HIS A 671 -2.72 -28.04 16.56
N THR A 672 -3.25 -26.89 16.93
CA THR A 672 -3.52 -25.80 15.99
C THR A 672 -2.33 -24.84 16.03
N VAL A 673 -1.57 -24.76 14.95
CA VAL A 673 -0.35 -23.94 14.89
C VAL A 673 -0.48 -22.82 13.88
N LEU A 674 0.19 -21.71 14.17
CA LEU A 674 0.27 -20.51 13.35
C LEU A 674 1.71 -20.30 12.91
N VAL A 675 1.93 -20.07 11.61
CA VAL A 675 3.22 -19.61 11.05
C VAL A 675 3.01 -18.31 10.29
N MET A 676 3.90 -17.35 10.48
CA MET A 676 3.78 -16.04 9.85
C MET A 676 5.15 -15.48 9.45
N GLY A 677 5.22 -14.90 8.24
CA GLY A 677 6.39 -14.15 7.78
C GLY A 677 6.26 -12.68 8.09
N PHE A 678 7.38 -11.99 8.28
CA PHE A 678 7.43 -10.54 8.52
C PHE A 678 7.29 -9.69 7.26
N ARG A 679 7.38 -10.29 6.06
CA ARG A 679 7.49 -9.57 4.78
C ARG A 679 8.59 -8.53 4.84
N ALA A 680 8.24 -7.24 4.78
CA ALA A 680 9.20 -6.15 4.73
C ALA A 680 9.91 -5.87 6.06
N GLY A 681 9.35 -6.32 7.20
CA GLY A 681 9.93 -6.00 8.51
C GLY A 681 11.17 -6.81 8.88
N ALA A 682 11.28 -8.06 8.41
CA ALA A 682 12.45 -8.90 8.67
C ALA A 682 12.56 -10.11 7.72
N PRO A 683 13.78 -10.63 7.48
CA PRO A 683 14.03 -11.81 6.65
C PRO A 683 13.82 -13.12 7.45
N GLY A 684 12.58 -13.40 7.84
CA GLY A 684 12.29 -14.56 8.68
C GLY A 684 10.82 -14.90 8.82
N TYR A 685 10.57 -15.89 9.69
CA TYR A 685 9.25 -16.38 10.08
C TYR A 685 9.24 -16.68 11.59
N PHE A 686 8.06 -16.74 12.19
CA PHE A 686 7.88 -17.31 13.52
C PHE A 686 6.69 -18.27 13.54
N ALA A 687 6.66 -19.12 14.56
CA ALA A 687 5.57 -20.05 14.81
C ALA A 687 5.09 -20.05 16.26
N MET A 688 3.79 -20.29 16.43
CA MET A 688 3.13 -20.38 17.72
C MET A 688 2.14 -21.54 17.73
N ASP A 689 2.01 -22.19 18.88
CA ASP A 689 0.89 -23.09 19.17
C ASP A 689 -0.26 -22.25 19.75
N ILE A 690 -1.41 -22.31 19.10
CA ILE A 690 -2.63 -21.59 19.45
C ILE A 690 -3.80 -22.57 19.65
N THR A 691 -3.50 -23.82 20.03
CA THR A 691 -4.49 -24.85 20.32
C THR A 691 -5.48 -24.36 21.37
N ASP A 692 -4.95 -23.86 22.49
CA ASP A 692 -5.68 -23.04 23.46
C ASP A 692 -5.42 -21.55 23.12
N PRO A 693 -6.43 -20.82 22.63
CA PRO A 693 -6.24 -19.41 22.27
C PRO A 693 -6.05 -18.49 23.49
N THR A 694 -6.35 -18.94 24.71
CA THR A 694 -6.16 -18.16 25.93
C THR A 694 -4.76 -18.33 26.54
N ASP A 695 -4.06 -19.43 26.21
CA ASP A 695 -2.70 -19.72 26.65
C ASP A 695 -1.79 -20.14 25.49
N PRO A 696 -1.45 -19.21 24.58
CA PRO A 696 -0.62 -19.52 23.42
C PRO A 696 0.81 -19.90 23.85
N GLN A 697 1.48 -20.73 23.05
CA GLN A 697 2.89 -21.10 23.27
C GLN A 697 3.77 -20.66 22.10
N PHE A 698 5.00 -20.25 22.41
CA PHE A 698 6.01 -19.94 21.39
C PHE A 698 6.70 -21.22 20.93
N LEU A 699 6.69 -21.48 19.62
CA LEU A 699 7.37 -22.64 19.05
C LEU A 699 8.78 -22.28 18.59
N TRP A 700 8.92 -21.31 17.70
CA TRP A 700 10.23 -20.88 17.21
C TRP A 700 10.18 -19.55 16.46
N GLN A 701 11.35 -18.93 16.31
CA GLN A 701 11.64 -17.85 15.37
C GLN A 701 12.77 -18.33 14.45
N PHE A 702 12.54 -18.25 13.15
CA PHE A 702 13.48 -18.62 12.11
C PHE A 702 13.94 -17.38 11.35
N VAL A 703 15.24 -17.10 11.36
CA VAL A 703 15.85 -15.92 10.74
C VAL A 703 16.90 -16.36 9.72
N GLY A 704 16.84 -15.77 8.52
CA GLY A 704 17.82 -16.02 7.48
C GLY A 704 19.20 -15.43 7.83
N GLU A 705 20.26 -16.15 7.46
CA GLU A 705 21.63 -15.66 7.59
C GLU A 705 21.99 -14.74 6.41
N PRO A 706 22.57 -13.54 6.65
CA PRO A 706 22.99 -12.66 5.58
C PRO A 706 24.00 -13.33 4.65
N GLU A 707 23.98 -12.95 3.37
CA GLU A 707 24.90 -13.49 2.37
C GLU A 707 26.36 -13.14 2.72
N SER A 708 27.20 -14.15 2.93
CA SER A 708 28.62 -13.97 3.24
C SER A 708 29.46 -13.81 1.97
N ARG A 709 30.11 -12.64 1.79
CA ARG A 709 31.11 -12.41 0.74
C ARG A 709 32.47 -13.04 1.12
N GLY A 710 32.57 -14.36 1.03
CA GLY A 710 33.81 -15.11 1.35
C GLY A 710 33.64 -16.61 1.15
N ARG A 711 34.71 -17.41 1.28
CA ARG A 711 34.66 -18.89 1.15
C ARG A 711 33.86 -19.61 2.25
N GLY A 712 33.15 -18.87 3.12
CA GLY A 712 32.13 -19.40 4.01
C GLY A 712 30.75 -19.12 3.41
N ARG A 713 30.01 -20.18 3.07
CA ARG A 713 28.69 -20.09 2.45
C ARG A 713 27.65 -19.85 3.55
N SER A 714 26.82 -18.82 3.43
CA SER A 714 25.60 -18.69 4.25
C SER A 714 24.73 -19.93 4.01
N THR A 715 24.25 -20.56 5.08
CA THR A 715 23.47 -21.79 4.96
C THR A 715 22.01 -21.52 4.68
N THR A 716 21.53 -20.31 4.98
CA THR A 716 20.14 -19.89 4.85
C THR A 716 20.00 -18.43 4.37
N PRO A 717 20.46 -18.07 3.15
CA PRO A 717 20.39 -16.70 2.65
C PRO A 717 18.96 -16.29 2.29
N MET A 718 18.12 -16.04 3.29
CA MET A 718 16.76 -15.55 3.09
C MET A 718 16.75 -14.03 2.97
N GLY A 719 15.81 -13.53 2.20
CA GLY A 719 15.46 -12.11 2.21
C GLY A 719 14.12 -11.89 2.88
N LEU A 720 13.56 -10.71 2.64
CA LEU A 720 12.26 -10.29 3.16
C LEU A 720 11.17 -11.31 2.76
N SER A 721 10.45 -11.85 3.75
CA SER A 721 9.56 -13.02 3.61
C SER A 721 8.23 -12.71 2.94
N TYR A 722 8.28 -12.23 1.69
CA TYR A 722 7.10 -11.93 0.87
C TYR A 722 6.33 -13.18 0.44
N GLY A 723 7.00 -14.33 0.35
CA GLY A 723 6.36 -15.61 0.04
C GLY A 723 5.57 -16.16 1.23
N THR A 724 4.34 -16.61 0.99
CA THR A 724 3.51 -17.22 2.03
C THR A 724 4.01 -18.65 2.33
N PRO A 725 4.27 -19.00 3.60
CA PRO A 725 4.73 -20.34 3.96
C PRO A 725 3.60 -21.37 3.84
N ALA A 726 3.94 -22.66 3.91
CA ALA A 726 2.94 -23.72 4.00
C ALA A 726 3.19 -24.64 5.20
N ILE A 727 2.11 -25.18 5.76
CA ILE A 727 2.13 -26.10 6.90
C ILE A 727 1.57 -27.45 6.47
N GLY A 728 2.28 -28.53 6.77
CA GLY A 728 1.80 -29.88 6.46
C GLY A 728 2.60 -30.96 7.18
N GLN A 729 2.40 -32.20 6.76
CA GLN A 729 3.07 -33.36 7.30
C GLN A 729 3.87 -34.07 6.22
N VAL A 730 5.03 -34.63 6.57
CA VAL A 730 5.88 -35.40 5.67
C VAL A 730 6.21 -36.75 6.28
N LEU A 731 6.41 -37.76 5.45
CA LEU A 731 6.79 -39.11 5.87
C LEU A 731 8.29 -39.27 5.66
N VAL A 732 9.04 -39.34 6.75
CA VAL A 732 10.50 -39.36 6.75
C VAL A 732 11.07 -40.54 7.55
N ASP A 733 12.21 -41.06 7.09
CA ASP A 733 13.01 -42.03 7.84
C ASP A 733 14.03 -41.28 8.70
N VAL A 734 13.87 -41.36 10.02
CA VAL A 734 14.78 -40.79 11.00
C VAL A 734 15.45 -41.92 11.77
N GLY A 735 16.74 -42.15 11.47
CA GLY A 735 17.53 -43.17 12.18
C GLY A 735 17.05 -44.61 11.98
N GLY A 736 16.45 -44.92 10.82
CA GLY A 736 15.89 -46.24 10.50
C GLY A 736 14.45 -46.43 10.96
N THR A 737 13.82 -45.40 11.53
CA THR A 737 12.43 -45.41 11.99
C THR A 737 11.60 -44.49 11.10
N LEU A 738 10.55 -45.04 10.51
CA LEU A 738 9.63 -44.29 9.68
C LEU A 738 8.69 -43.45 10.56
N GLN A 739 8.63 -42.15 10.32
CA GLN A 739 7.84 -41.22 11.11
C GLN A 739 7.12 -40.21 10.21
N GLU A 740 5.87 -39.91 10.53
CA GLU A 740 5.15 -38.76 9.98
C GLU A 740 5.43 -37.55 10.88
N ARG A 741 5.88 -36.44 10.30
CA ARG A 741 6.30 -35.24 11.03
C ARG A 741 5.69 -33.96 10.48
N ALA A 742 5.31 -33.05 11.36
CA ALA A 742 4.86 -31.73 10.96
C ALA A 742 6.02 -30.84 10.50
N VAL A 743 5.81 -30.14 9.39
CA VAL A 743 6.80 -29.23 8.79
C VAL A 743 6.17 -27.91 8.38
N ALA A 744 6.98 -26.86 8.49
CA ALA A 744 6.79 -25.60 7.78
C ALA A 744 7.69 -25.57 6.55
N LEU A 745 7.11 -25.36 5.36
CA LEU A 745 7.88 -25.03 4.15
C LEU A 745 7.99 -23.51 4.07
N LEU A 746 9.23 -23.02 4.19
CA LEU A 746 9.56 -21.61 4.23
C LEU A 746 10.22 -21.19 2.90
N PRO A 747 9.53 -20.40 2.05
CA PRO A 747 10.17 -19.80 0.89
C PRO A 747 11.11 -18.67 1.31
N GLY A 748 12.20 -18.49 0.56
CA GLY A 748 13.30 -17.60 0.90
C GLY A 748 12.99 -16.12 0.78
N GLY A 749 11.91 -15.74 0.09
CA GLY A 749 11.46 -14.36 -0.01
C GLY A 749 12.16 -13.56 -1.11
N ALA A 750 12.20 -12.23 -0.95
CA ALA A 750 12.82 -11.34 -1.93
C ALA A 750 14.34 -11.52 -2.02
N GLY A 751 14.89 -11.15 -3.17
CA GLY A 751 16.33 -11.07 -3.39
C GLY A 751 16.69 -9.80 -4.15
N SER A 752 17.98 -9.58 -4.34
CA SER A 752 18.52 -8.38 -4.99
C SER A 752 19.12 -8.73 -6.34
N VAL A 753 19.15 -7.76 -7.26
CA VAL A 753 19.83 -7.91 -8.54
C VAL A 753 21.26 -7.39 -8.43
N ASP A 754 22.23 -8.20 -8.86
CA ASP A 754 23.62 -7.82 -9.05
C ASP A 754 23.79 -7.11 -10.40
N GLU A 755 23.68 -5.78 -10.37
CA GLU A 755 23.79 -4.95 -11.57
C GLU A 755 25.20 -4.98 -12.20
N ASP A 756 26.25 -5.16 -11.41
CA ASP A 756 27.63 -5.22 -11.89
C ASP A 756 27.86 -6.50 -12.71
N ARG A 757 27.29 -7.61 -12.25
CA ARG A 757 27.28 -8.87 -13.00
C ARG A 757 26.42 -8.76 -14.27
N ALA A 758 25.35 -7.98 -14.25
CA ALA A 758 24.55 -7.70 -15.45
C ALA A 758 25.35 -6.88 -16.51
N ARG A 759 26.19 -5.93 -16.07
CA ARG A 759 27.03 -5.08 -16.96
C ARG A 759 28.19 -5.84 -17.62
N THR A 760 28.68 -6.90 -16.99
CA THR A 760 29.88 -7.64 -17.42
C THR A 760 29.58 -8.91 -18.22
N SER A 761 28.33 -9.35 -18.28
CA SER A 761 27.95 -10.65 -18.82
C SER A 761 27.44 -10.64 -20.27
N GLY A 762 28.25 -10.25 -21.26
CA GLY A 762 27.92 -10.47 -22.69
C GLY A 762 26.46 -10.10 -23.09
N PRO A 763 25.70 -10.90 -23.88
CA PRO A 763 24.29 -10.59 -24.15
C PRO A 763 23.48 -10.46 -22.84
N VAL A 764 22.48 -9.56 -22.80
CA VAL A 764 21.75 -9.10 -21.60
C VAL A 764 21.34 -10.25 -20.65
N GLY A 765 21.65 -10.11 -19.36
CA GLY A 765 21.25 -11.03 -18.27
C GLY A 765 22.29 -12.09 -17.91
N CYS A 766 22.08 -12.83 -16.81
CA CYS A 766 22.96 -13.90 -16.35
C CYS A 766 22.49 -15.27 -16.88
N PRO A 767 23.40 -16.20 -17.23
CA PRO A 767 23.00 -17.57 -17.58
C PRO A 767 22.18 -18.20 -16.45
N ALA A 768 21.11 -18.92 -16.79
CA ALA A 768 20.38 -19.74 -15.83
C ALA A 768 21.35 -20.74 -15.16
N GLN A 769 21.24 -20.90 -13.84
CA GLN A 769 22.05 -21.79 -13.00
C GLN A 769 21.12 -22.74 -12.23
N GLY A 770 21.47 -24.02 -12.17
CA GLY A 770 20.78 -25.01 -11.34
C GLY A 770 19.81 -25.95 -12.07
N VAL A 771 18.92 -26.58 -11.29
CA VAL A 771 17.85 -27.46 -11.77
C VAL A 771 16.81 -26.59 -12.50
N GLY A 772 16.35 -26.99 -13.69
CA GLY A 772 15.48 -26.14 -14.53
C GLY A 772 16.21 -25.30 -15.59
N THR A 773 17.51 -25.54 -15.81
CA THR A 773 18.20 -25.10 -17.04
C THR A 773 17.56 -25.80 -18.24
N PRO A 774 16.92 -25.09 -19.18
CA PRO A 774 16.21 -25.76 -20.26
C PRO A 774 17.19 -26.45 -21.23
N PRO A 775 16.92 -27.69 -21.67
CA PRO A 775 17.52 -28.19 -22.89
C PRO A 775 16.91 -27.38 -24.04
N VAL A 776 17.63 -26.35 -24.49
CA VAL A 776 17.28 -25.47 -25.64
C VAL A 776 16.92 -26.24 -26.93
N THR A 777 17.14 -27.55 -26.96
CA THR A 777 16.86 -28.45 -28.09
C THR A 777 15.55 -29.23 -28.01
N ARG A 778 14.73 -29.11 -26.95
CA ARG A 778 13.44 -29.84 -26.79
C ARG A 778 12.18 -28.97 -26.69
N GLY A 779 12.14 -27.85 -27.40
CA GLY A 779 10.87 -27.21 -27.76
C GLY A 779 10.08 -26.53 -26.64
N THR A 780 10.66 -26.26 -25.47
CA THR A 780 10.03 -25.36 -24.48
C THR A 780 10.19 -23.92 -24.96
N THR A 781 9.14 -23.34 -25.56
CA THR A 781 9.16 -21.99 -26.17
C THR A 781 9.36 -20.85 -25.17
N ASN A 782 9.29 -21.12 -23.85
CA ASN A 782 9.23 -20.07 -22.82
C ASN A 782 10.42 -20.08 -21.84
N ALA A 783 11.39 -21.00 -21.99
CA ALA A 783 12.47 -21.11 -21.02
C ALA A 783 13.65 -20.19 -21.39
N ARG A 784 13.92 -19.21 -20.53
CA ARG A 784 14.94 -18.17 -20.78
C ARG A 784 16.33 -18.71 -20.46
N SER A 785 17.21 -18.76 -21.46
CA SER A 785 18.62 -19.15 -21.28
C SER A 785 19.42 -18.13 -20.46
N ARG A 786 18.90 -16.90 -20.35
CA ARG A 786 19.44 -15.81 -19.52
C ARG A 786 18.33 -15.14 -18.73
N GLN A 787 18.58 -14.83 -17.47
CA GLN A 787 17.62 -14.25 -16.54
C GLN A 787 18.21 -13.00 -15.88
N ARG A 788 17.46 -12.35 -14.98
CA ARG A 788 18.01 -11.28 -14.14
C ARG A 788 19.16 -11.84 -13.32
N CYS A 789 20.20 -11.02 -13.11
CA CYS A 789 21.37 -11.43 -12.35
C CYS A 789 21.09 -11.38 -10.86
N TRP A 790 20.27 -12.30 -10.35
CA TRP A 790 19.94 -12.37 -8.93
C TRP A 790 21.17 -12.73 -8.08
N THR A 791 21.26 -12.13 -6.89
CA THR A 791 22.16 -12.59 -5.81
C THR A 791 21.67 -13.93 -5.25
N ASN A 792 22.34 -14.47 -4.23
CA ASN A 792 21.91 -15.74 -3.62
C ASN A 792 20.72 -15.58 -2.66
N THR A 793 20.53 -14.37 -2.14
CA THR A 793 19.44 -14.05 -1.21
C THR A 793 18.06 -14.35 -1.81
N GLY A 794 17.21 -15.00 -1.02
CA GLY A 794 15.82 -15.32 -1.37
C GLY A 794 15.65 -16.57 -2.24
N ARG A 795 16.74 -17.15 -2.74
CA ARG A 795 16.74 -18.36 -3.60
C ARG A 795 16.85 -19.63 -2.78
N ILE A 796 16.04 -19.75 -1.72
CA ILE A 796 16.07 -20.89 -0.81
C ILE A 796 14.66 -21.35 -0.46
N LEU A 797 14.43 -22.66 -0.41
CA LEU A 797 13.23 -23.29 0.14
C LEU A 797 13.66 -24.25 1.25
N THR A 798 13.10 -24.06 2.45
CA THR A 798 13.52 -24.82 3.64
C THR A 798 12.35 -25.55 4.28
N TRP A 799 12.52 -26.83 4.59
CA TRP A 799 11.63 -27.62 5.42
C TRP A 799 12.12 -27.53 6.86
N VAL A 800 11.33 -26.87 7.69
CA VAL A 800 11.58 -26.70 9.11
C VAL A 800 10.64 -27.60 9.89
N ASP A 801 11.15 -28.37 10.84
CA ASP A 801 10.33 -29.12 11.78
C ASP A 801 9.48 -28.16 12.61
N MET A 802 8.16 -28.40 12.66
CA MET A 802 7.22 -27.45 13.24
C MET A 802 7.44 -27.24 14.75
N VAL A 803 7.98 -28.23 15.46
CA VAL A 803 8.14 -28.17 16.92
C VAL A 803 9.50 -27.60 17.28
N THR A 804 10.54 -28.07 16.61
CA THR A 804 11.92 -27.74 17.01
C THR A 804 12.52 -26.56 16.28
N GLY A 805 11.91 -26.08 15.20
CA GLY A 805 12.49 -25.04 14.35
C GLY A 805 13.75 -25.51 13.59
N GLU A 806 14.06 -26.80 13.62
CA GLU A 806 15.25 -27.36 12.99
C GLU A 806 15.05 -27.65 11.50
N ILE A 807 16.14 -27.56 10.73
CA ILE A 807 16.10 -27.83 9.30
C ILE A 807 16.13 -29.35 9.05
N ILE A 808 15.10 -29.83 8.36
CA ILE A 808 15.03 -31.20 7.82
C ILE A 808 15.75 -31.27 6.47
N GLN A 809 15.49 -30.29 5.59
CA GLN A 809 16.12 -30.18 4.27
C GLN A 809 16.01 -28.74 3.75
N SER A 810 16.95 -28.33 2.90
CA SER A 810 16.90 -27.06 2.17
C SER A 810 17.36 -27.21 0.73
N PHE A 811 16.68 -26.51 -0.18
CA PHE A 811 17.11 -26.29 -1.55
C PHE A 811 17.53 -24.83 -1.70
N ASP A 812 18.67 -24.59 -2.34
CA ASP A 812 19.32 -23.29 -2.35
C ASP A 812 19.48 -22.73 -3.78
N GLU A 813 20.42 -21.78 -3.97
CA GLU A 813 20.66 -21.13 -5.24
C GLU A 813 21.11 -22.10 -6.35
N ARG A 814 21.53 -23.33 -5.99
CA ARG A 814 21.85 -24.39 -6.95
C ARG A 814 20.60 -25.04 -7.55
N THR A 815 19.44 -24.84 -6.93
CA THR A 815 18.16 -25.35 -7.42
C THR A 815 17.37 -24.23 -8.09
N PHE A 816 17.18 -23.10 -7.38
CA PHE A 816 16.33 -22.02 -7.86
C PHE A 816 17.15 -20.93 -8.56
N ASN A 817 16.66 -20.45 -9.71
CA ASN A 817 17.33 -19.41 -10.47
C ASN A 817 17.01 -17.98 -9.98
N ALA A 818 15.83 -17.79 -9.41
CA ALA A 818 15.32 -16.50 -8.95
C ALA A 818 14.73 -16.62 -7.53
N PRO A 819 14.64 -15.52 -6.78
CA PRO A 819 14.11 -15.51 -5.42
C PRO A 819 12.67 -16.03 -5.34
N LEU A 820 12.35 -16.77 -4.26
CA LEU A 820 11.06 -17.41 -4.06
C LEU A 820 10.11 -16.45 -3.33
N THR A 821 9.39 -15.64 -4.11
CA THR A 821 8.46 -14.61 -3.62
C THR A 821 6.99 -15.05 -3.64
N GLY A 822 6.67 -16.18 -4.27
CA GLY A 822 5.31 -16.74 -4.30
C GLY A 822 4.97 -17.54 -3.04
N GLY A 823 3.66 -17.76 -2.83
CA GLY A 823 3.18 -18.69 -1.81
C GLY A 823 3.41 -20.16 -2.18
N VAL A 824 3.50 -21.01 -1.16
CA VAL A 824 3.67 -22.46 -1.32
C VAL A 824 2.33 -23.19 -1.18
N ALA A 825 2.03 -24.10 -2.09
CA ALA A 825 0.86 -24.98 -2.03
C ALA A 825 1.29 -26.44 -1.94
N LEU A 826 0.78 -27.18 -0.94
CA LEU A 826 1.10 -28.60 -0.72
C LEU A 826 0.10 -29.53 -1.41
N PHE A 827 0.56 -30.71 -1.82
CA PHE A 827 -0.29 -31.77 -2.36
C PHE A 827 0.16 -33.17 -1.89
N PRO A 828 -0.72 -33.97 -1.27
CA PRO A 828 -1.96 -33.53 -0.60
C PRO A 828 -1.69 -32.43 0.44
N GLY A 829 -2.67 -31.56 0.67
CA GLY A 829 -2.55 -30.42 1.58
C GLY A 829 -3.51 -30.46 2.76
N ASP A 830 -4.31 -31.52 2.88
CA ASP A 830 -5.42 -31.62 3.84
C ASP A 830 -4.92 -32.01 5.25
N VAL A 831 -5.72 -31.69 6.27
CA VAL A 831 -5.46 -32.10 7.66
C VAL A 831 -5.45 -33.63 7.76
N GLY A 832 -4.47 -34.19 8.49
CA GLY A 832 -4.30 -35.63 8.67
C GLY A 832 -3.70 -36.38 7.49
N THR A 833 -3.33 -35.68 6.41
CA THR A 833 -2.66 -36.27 5.25
C THR A 833 -1.17 -35.94 5.23
N THR A 834 -0.37 -36.84 4.64
CA THR A 834 1.04 -36.57 4.36
C THR A 834 1.18 -35.94 2.97
N ALA A 835 1.81 -34.77 2.93
CA ALA A 835 2.17 -34.10 1.69
C ALA A 835 3.34 -34.83 1.00
N GLU A 836 3.28 -34.90 -0.33
CA GLU A 836 4.33 -35.49 -1.17
C GLU A 836 4.96 -34.48 -2.13
N ARG A 837 4.24 -33.39 -2.43
CA ARG A 837 4.64 -32.39 -3.41
C ARG A 837 4.32 -30.98 -2.95
N ALA A 838 5.06 -30.01 -3.48
CA ALA A 838 4.76 -28.59 -3.34
C ALA A 838 4.82 -27.89 -4.70
N VAL A 839 3.95 -26.90 -4.89
CA VAL A 839 3.96 -25.99 -6.03
C VAL A 839 4.17 -24.56 -5.53
N LEU A 840 5.04 -23.80 -6.20
CA LEU A 840 5.39 -22.44 -5.83
C LEU A 840 5.87 -21.63 -7.05
N THR A 841 5.99 -20.31 -6.91
CA THR A 841 6.48 -19.43 -7.99
C THR A 841 7.66 -18.57 -7.54
N ASP A 842 8.57 -18.27 -8.46
CA ASP A 842 9.68 -17.34 -8.23
C ASP A 842 9.44 -15.93 -8.81
N ALA A 843 10.35 -15.01 -8.51
CA ALA A 843 10.29 -13.60 -8.90
C ALA A 843 10.38 -13.36 -10.43
N ASP A 844 10.76 -14.36 -11.21
CA ASP A 844 10.75 -14.30 -12.69
C ASP A 844 9.51 -14.98 -13.29
N GLY A 845 8.58 -15.45 -12.45
CA GLY A 845 7.30 -16.03 -12.85
C GLY A 845 7.40 -17.50 -13.24
N VAL A 846 8.48 -18.21 -12.89
CA VAL A 846 8.59 -19.66 -13.08
C VAL A 846 7.80 -20.36 -11.99
N MET A 847 6.97 -21.32 -12.40
CA MET A 847 6.29 -22.22 -11.48
C MET A 847 7.12 -23.49 -11.29
N TRP A 848 7.41 -23.81 -10.04
CA TRP A 848 8.17 -24.96 -9.61
C TRP A 848 7.23 -26.02 -9.04
N THR A 849 7.55 -27.28 -9.28
CA THR A 849 6.97 -28.41 -8.56
C THR A 849 8.12 -29.16 -7.92
N VAL A 850 8.01 -29.40 -6.61
CA VAL A 850 9.01 -30.08 -5.80
C VAL A 850 8.43 -31.40 -5.32
N ASP A 851 9.16 -32.51 -5.49
CA ASP A 851 8.77 -33.84 -5.05
C ASP A 851 9.58 -34.26 -3.82
N PHE A 852 8.88 -34.48 -2.72
CA PHE A 852 9.42 -34.95 -1.44
C PHE A 852 8.71 -36.22 -0.95
N SER A 853 8.21 -37.03 -1.89
CA SER A 853 7.61 -38.35 -1.60
C SER A 853 8.63 -39.40 -1.12
N ALA A 854 9.93 -39.17 -1.37
CA ALA A 854 10.98 -40.06 -0.91
C ALA A 854 11.14 -39.98 0.63
N ARG A 855 11.38 -41.12 1.27
CA ARG A 855 11.49 -41.20 2.75
C ARG A 855 12.73 -40.54 3.30
N ARG A 856 13.80 -40.45 2.52
CA ARG A 856 15.04 -39.80 2.96
C ARG A 856 15.02 -38.37 2.42
N PRO A 857 15.12 -37.34 3.27
CA PRO A 857 15.10 -35.95 2.81
C PRO A 857 16.19 -35.62 1.78
N ALA A 858 17.33 -36.32 1.82
CA ALA A 858 18.40 -36.18 0.85
C ALA A 858 18.05 -36.63 -0.59
N ASP A 859 16.97 -37.40 -0.75
CA ASP A 859 16.48 -37.88 -2.06
C ASP A 859 15.29 -37.04 -2.58
N TRP A 860 14.95 -35.91 -1.96
CA TRP A 860 13.94 -34.97 -2.46
C TRP A 860 14.49 -34.19 -3.66
N GLU A 861 13.64 -33.86 -4.64
CA GLU A 861 14.05 -33.22 -5.92
C GLU A 861 13.15 -32.07 -6.39
#